data_AF-A0A094G394-F1
#
_entry.id   AF-A0A094G394-F1
#
_cell.length_a   1.000
_cell.length_b   1.000
_cell.length_c   1.000
_cell.angle_alpha   90.00
_cell.angle_beta   90.00
_cell.angle_gamma   90.00
#
_symmetry.space_group_name_H-M   'P 1'
#
loop_
_entity.id
_entity.type
_entity.pdbx_description
1 polymer ?
#
loop_
_entity_poly.entity_id
_entity_poly.type
_entity_poly.pdbx_seq_one_letter_code
_entity_poly.pdbx_strand_id
1 'polypeptide(L)'
;MDAHDLEKVAVTPSSTPIESSSFDEALKPKSAIWRKILGWGVEENGIVPVPVEKRTDKRVFNLFTIWFTALLCLLPIPTGMLGTLAYGLSLRDSSLVIIFFTLLTTIVPAYMGTLGPKTGMRQMIQARYAFGFFGVSIILLLNAATITGFTVIAAIVGGQTLAAVSDSTISVNVGIVITCIIALVVSFSGYKVLHIYERYSWIPVFVAILVLVGCGGKHLTHQTVPEAPATAQSVLSFASLIAGFMIPFGGTVSDFGIYIDPSASRLKVFTYIYTGMAIPSILLLILGAAIGGAIPNVPEWDAANLANSVGGVVTAMLSPAGGFGKFVAVILALSVIGNIAISMYSIALNMQMFLPILTRAPRAAFSIITTAVLIPVSIEAAHSFFASLENFLGIISYWSASYVAIMIVEFAFIRKGDYMSYDHTIWRDWRMLPTGIASLGAGICSFGLIVPCMSQLWYEGPIAKSTGDIGFEVAFCLTAIFGLPLPPGPPAEPFFGHFRSVPLVNPEFSYIEWGKEYSSDVLYFNILGRPVVVLNSAKAAVDLLSKKGSNYQDRPRFVLFEVMGWGMTLTFLRSGPKFQLHRKIIQSNFTKSAIVQYRSLQEREARIAVHSIMQDSTNWEASTRRFSSAIVLSIGFGITIDSNDHPYLKLTEDANFATTNGGSPASTIVDYFPIFKYAPNWLARSKPLKHARDWKYAILNLHEIPFANLQKAIKEGIAQNCIAQTLLEESAAREEKGEVNNLSTEDIKGACGAIFIAGANTTWSTIIICILNLLMNPVVLKKAQAEVDAVVGSNRLPNFEDRERLRYIDFIVQEAFRWAPLSPLGVPHRSIEDDTYNGMFIPAGTTIYANARAMCYDETMYKNPSKFNPDRFTPREEGGEGEPFAQGPFGFGRRICPGSHLAAASVWMILTTILHTMDILPAVDKDGKEIYPVPALSNGLSSHPEHFEVQLKPRSKQAEELLANWI
;
A
#
# COMPACT_ATOMS: atom_id res chain seq x y z
N MET A 1 17.56 11.04 25.87
CA MET A 1 18.45 11.26 24.73
C MET A 1 17.70 12.19 23.79
N ASP A 2 18.12 13.45 23.74
CA ASP A 2 17.35 14.53 23.09
C ASP A 2 17.38 14.46 21.57
N ALA A 3 16.27 14.90 20.97
CA ALA A 3 15.98 14.86 19.53
C ALA A 3 16.87 15.78 18.66
N HIS A 4 17.91 16.40 19.24
CA HIS A 4 18.80 17.34 18.55
C HIS A 4 20.11 16.72 18.03
N ASP A 5 20.46 15.51 18.48
CA ASP A 5 21.75 14.85 18.15
C ASP A 5 21.67 13.83 17.00
N LEU A 6 20.48 13.54 16.46
CA LEU A 6 20.32 12.58 15.34
C LEU A 6 20.56 13.19 13.94
N GLU A 7 20.73 14.51 13.81
CA GLU A 7 20.97 15.15 12.50
C GLU A 7 22.45 15.16 12.06
N LYS A 8 23.40 14.63 12.84
CA LYS A 8 24.85 14.73 12.55
C LYS A 8 25.57 13.43 12.21
N VAL A 9 24.90 12.28 12.19
CA VAL A 9 25.56 10.97 11.93
C VAL A 9 24.87 10.22 10.79
N ALA A 10 25.06 10.69 9.55
CA ALA A 10 24.77 9.91 8.34
C ALA A 10 25.39 10.54 7.08
N VAL A 11 26.70 10.76 7.06
CA VAL A 11 27.43 10.99 5.80
C VAL A 11 28.76 10.24 5.84
N THR A 12 28.70 8.96 5.53
CA THR A 12 29.85 8.19 5.05
C THR A 12 29.43 7.48 3.77
N PRO A 13 29.96 7.86 2.59
CA PRO A 13 29.70 7.15 1.36
C PRO A 13 30.59 5.91 1.31
N SER A 14 29.99 4.73 1.51
CA SER A 14 30.63 3.46 1.16
C SER A 14 30.08 2.96 -0.17
N SER A 15 30.69 3.39 -1.27
CA SER A 15 30.70 2.64 -2.52
C SER A 15 31.84 3.13 -3.41
N THR A 16 32.64 2.19 -3.88
CA THR A 16 33.67 2.36 -4.90
C THR A 16 33.13 3.12 -6.12
N PRO A 17 33.85 4.13 -6.64
CA PRO A 17 33.41 4.87 -7.82
C PRO A 17 33.55 3.98 -9.06
N ILE A 18 32.43 3.49 -9.59
CA ILE A 18 32.38 2.97 -10.97
C ILE A 18 32.49 4.18 -11.90
N GLU A 19 33.43 4.14 -12.83
CA GLU A 19 33.76 5.18 -13.80
C GLU A 19 32.52 5.75 -14.51
N SER A 20 32.05 6.92 -14.06
CA SER A 20 31.07 7.75 -14.76
C SER A 20 31.69 8.60 -15.89
N SER A 21 33.00 8.43 -16.15
CA SER A 21 33.78 9.30 -17.05
C SER A 21 33.49 9.10 -18.54
N SER A 22 33.06 7.90 -18.97
CA SER A 22 32.91 7.60 -20.42
C SER A 22 31.65 8.19 -21.06
N PHE A 23 30.61 8.49 -20.27
CA PHE A 23 29.31 8.94 -20.78
C PHE A 23 29.16 10.47 -20.84
N ASP A 24 29.75 11.20 -19.88
CA ASP A 24 29.80 12.67 -19.89
C ASP A 24 30.52 13.21 -21.15
N GLU A 25 31.40 12.41 -21.75
CA GLU A 25 32.06 12.73 -23.02
C GLU A 25 31.15 12.53 -24.26
N ALA A 26 30.19 11.61 -24.20
CA ALA A 26 29.34 11.23 -25.33
C ALA A 26 28.15 12.19 -25.58
N LEU A 27 27.79 13.02 -24.59
CA LEU A 27 26.73 14.03 -24.68
C LEU A 27 27.22 15.39 -25.21
N LYS A 28 28.53 15.59 -25.35
CA LYS A 28 29.08 16.84 -25.87
C LYS A 28 28.67 17.06 -27.33
N PRO A 29 28.16 18.25 -27.70
CA PRO A 29 27.75 18.50 -29.08
C PRO A 29 28.95 18.39 -30.03
N LYS A 30 28.88 17.46 -30.99
CA LYS A 30 29.97 17.20 -31.95
C LYS A 30 30.25 18.38 -32.89
N SER A 31 29.25 19.24 -33.11
CA SER A 31 29.32 20.44 -33.96
C SER A 31 30.33 21.46 -33.44
N ALA A 32 31.22 21.94 -34.32
CA ALA A 32 32.21 22.96 -34.02
C ALA A 32 31.57 24.32 -33.65
N ILE A 33 30.42 24.64 -34.25
CA ILE A 33 29.67 25.88 -33.99
C ILE A 33 29.12 25.86 -32.55
N TRP A 34 28.53 24.74 -32.14
CA TRP A 34 27.98 24.61 -30.79
C TRP A 34 29.06 24.61 -29.71
N ARG A 35 30.24 24.00 -29.96
CA ARG A 35 31.39 24.13 -29.06
C ARG A 35 31.84 25.58 -28.87
N LYS A 36 31.82 26.40 -29.91
CA LYS A 36 32.15 27.84 -29.83
C LYS A 36 31.12 28.62 -29.02
N ILE A 37 29.83 28.32 -29.19
CA ILE A 37 28.73 28.94 -28.43
C ILE A 37 28.76 28.54 -26.95
N LEU A 38 29.05 27.27 -26.64
CA LEU A 38 29.21 26.80 -25.25
C LEU A 38 30.37 27.51 -24.53
N GLY A 39 31.44 27.83 -25.25
CA GLY A 39 32.57 28.63 -24.74
C GLY A 39 32.20 30.04 -24.27
N TRP A 40 31.00 30.54 -24.57
CA TRP A 40 30.47 31.82 -24.08
C TRP A 40 29.73 31.72 -22.73
N GLY A 41 29.76 30.56 -22.08
CA GLY A 41 29.20 30.38 -20.73
C GLY A 41 27.77 29.82 -20.68
N VAL A 42 27.30 29.20 -21.77
CA VAL A 42 25.99 28.53 -21.85
C VAL A 42 26.00 27.23 -21.03
N GLU A 43 24.95 26.99 -20.26
CA GLU A 43 24.82 25.79 -19.40
C GLU A 43 24.73 24.48 -20.21
N GLU A 44 25.59 23.51 -19.88
CA GLU A 44 25.73 22.23 -20.60
C GLU A 44 25.05 21.03 -19.90
N ASN A 45 24.83 21.10 -18.57
CA ASN A 45 24.41 19.96 -17.74
C ASN A 45 23.00 19.41 -18.10
N GLY A 46 22.15 20.25 -18.68
CA GLY A 46 20.82 19.87 -19.19
C GLY A 46 19.96 19.15 -18.17
N ILE A 47 19.61 17.90 -18.48
CA ILE A 47 18.68 17.04 -17.74
C ILE A 47 19.38 16.03 -16.81
N VAL A 48 20.72 16.00 -16.82
CA VAL A 48 21.50 15.05 -16.02
C VAL A 48 21.41 15.45 -14.54
N PRO A 49 21.12 14.51 -13.61
CA PRO A 49 21.16 14.79 -12.18
C PRO A 49 22.50 15.39 -11.75
N VAL A 50 22.46 16.46 -10.97
CA VAL A 50 23.68 17.13 -10.49
C VAL A 50 24.27 16.33 -9.32
N PRO A 51 25.52 15.86 -9.37
CA PRO A 51 26.18 15.24 -8.21
C PRO A 51 26.29 16.20 -7.03
N VAL A 52 26.30 15.67 -5.79
CA VAL A 52 26.30 16.47 -4.55
C VAL A 52 27.49 17.44 -4.52
N GLU A 53 28.64 17.04 -5.04
CA GLU A 53 29.89 17.81 -5.06
C GLU A 53 29.78 19.07 -5.93
N LYS A 54 28.88 19.07 -6.93
CA LYS A 54 28.64 20.21 -7.82
C LYS A 54 27.53 21.15 -7.32
N ARG A 55 26.85 20.81 -6.21
CA ARG A 55 25.76 21.61 -5.62
C ARG A 55 26.30 22.54 -4.54
N THR A 56 26.95 23.61 -4.96
CA THR A 56 27.72 24.49 -4.04
C THR A 56 27.06 25.85 -3.78
N ASP A 57 25.90 26.15 -4.35
CA ASP A 57 25.29 27.48 -4.16
C ASP A 57 24.62 27.59 -2.78
N LYS A 58 25.22 28.39 -1.90
CA LYS A 58 24.70 28.64 -0.55
C LYS A 58 23.66 29.75 -0.49
N ARG A 59 23.41 30.47 -1.60
CA ARG A 59 22.49 31.63 -1.65
C ARG A 59 21.05 31.18 -1.85
N VAL A 60 20.48 30.53 -0.85
CA VAL A 60 19.10 30.02 -0.88
C VAL A 60 18.07 31.14 -1.15
N PHE A 61 18.36 32.39 -0.76
CA PHE A 61 17.52 33.55 -1.04
C PHE A 61 17.28 33.80 -2.53
N ASN A 62 18.14 33.31 -3.43
CA ASN A 62 17.92 33.42 -4.87
C ASN A 62 16.65 32.70 -5.34
N LEU A 63 16.16 31.72 -4.57
CA LEU A 63 14.86 31.08 -4.83
C LEU A 63 13.69 32.03 -4.56
N PHE A 64 13.81 32.95 -3.61
CA PHE A 64 12.80 33.98 -3.43
C PHE A 64 12.80 34.91 -4.64
N THR A 65 13.96 35.46 -5.00
CA THR A 65 14.04 36.45 -6.08
C THR A 65 13.63 35.91 -7.44
N ILE A 66 13.91 34.63 -7.75
CA ILE A 66 13.52 34.07 -9.05
C ILE A 66 12.01 34.00 -9.22
N TRP A 67 11.28 33.55 -8.20
CA TRP A 67 9.82 33.50 -8.26
C TRP A 67 9.21 34.88 -8.09
N PHE A 68 9.80 35.70 -7.22
CA PHE A 68 9.33 37.06 -6.98
C PHE A 68 9.36 37.89 -8.25
N THR A 69 10.48 37.87 -8.97
CA THR A 69 10.64 38.61 -10.22
C THR A 69 9.79 38.03 -11.35
N ALA A 70 9.73 36.70 -11.48
CA ALA A 70 8.92 36.06 -12.52
C ALA A 70 7.42 36.33 -12.37
N LEU A 71 6.94 36.59 -11.16
CA LEU A 71 5.52 36.84 -10.87
C LEU A 71 5.21 38.33 -10.62
N LEU A 72 6.21 39.14 -10.27
CA LEU A 72 6.09 40.60 -10.23
C LEU A 72 6.23 41.20 -11.63
N CYS A 73 5.28 40.87 -12.51
CA CYS A 73 5.19 41.37 -13.88
C CYS A 73 3.73 41.61 -14.28
N LEU A 74 3.44 42.05 -15.51
CA LEU A 74 2.05 42.29 -15.93
C LEU A 74 1.19 41.01 -16.05
N LEU A 75 1.78 39.81 -16.03
CA LEU A 75 1.08 38.53 -16.25
C LEU A 75 -0.09 38.25 -15.29
N PRO A 76 -0.02 38.50 -13.96
CA PRO A 76 -1.13 38.18 -13.05
C PRO A 76 -2.33 39.13 -13.19
N ILE A 77 -2.13 40.35 -13.71
CA ILE A 77 -3.19 41.37 -13.81
C ILE A 77 -4.40 40.86 -14.63
N PRO A 78 -4.23 40.34 -15.86
CA PRO A 78 -5.34 39.76 -16.64
C PRO A 78 -6.15 38.70 -15.90
N THR A 79 -5.48 37.79 -15.18
CA THR A 79 -6.15 36.72 -14.42
C THR A 79 -6.98 37.29 -13.28
N GLY A 80 -6.47 38.32 -12.61
CA GLY A 80 -7.22 39.04 -11.58
C GLY A 80 -8.46 39.76 -12.12
N MET A 81 -8.33 40.38 -13.30
CA MET A 81 -9.43 41.10 -13.96
C MET A 81 -10.63 40.20 -14.25
N LEU A 82 -10.41 38.90 -14.54
CA LEU A 82 -11.50 37.95 -14.81
C LEU A 82 -12.49 37.82 -13.63
N GLY A 83 -12.03 37.96 -12.38
CA GLY A 83 -12.90 37.85 -11.21
C GLY A 83 -14.05 38.85 -11.24
N THR A 84 -13.75 40.10 -11.57
CA THR A 84 -14.73 41.19 -11.65
C THR A 84 -15.37 41.32 -13.05
N LEU A 85 -14.63 41.05 -14.13
CA LEU A 85 -15.12 41.23 -15.50
C LEU A 85 -15.93 40.04 -16.04
N ALA A 86 -15.50 38.81 -15.75
CA ALA A 86 -16.11 37.59 -16.30
C ALA A 86 -17.04 36.91 -15.29
N TYR A 87 -16.66 36.85 -14.02
CA TYR A 87 -17.41 36.15 -12.97
C TYR A 87 -18.34 37.06 -12.16
N GLY A 88 -18.37 38.36 -12.46
CA GLY A 88 -19.28 39.33 -11.84
C GLY A 88 -19.10 39.49 -10.33
N LEU A 89 -17.93 39.12 -9.79
CA LEU A 89 -17.64 39.23 -8.35
C LEU A 89 -17.37 40.68 -7.98
N SER A 90 -17.67 41.06 -6.74
CA SER A 90 -17.20 42.33 -6.19
C SER A 90 -15.68 42.30 -6.01
N LEU A 91 -15.02 43.47 -6.00
CA LEU A 91 -13.60 43.57 -5.67
C LEU A 91 -13.27 42.88 -4.33
N ARG A 92 -14.15 43.00 -3.33
CA ARG A 92 -13.97 42.34 -2.04
C ARG A 92 -13.97 40.83 -2.20
N ASP A 93 -14.96 40.27 -2.89
CA ASP A 93 -15.11 38.82 -3.02
C ASP A 93 -13.98 38.24 -3.87
N SER A 94 -13.62 38.88 -4.99
CA SER A 94 -12.46 38.51 -5.79
C SER A 94 -11.17 38.53 -4.95
N SER A 95 -10.96 39.57 -4.13
CA SER A 95 -9.76 39.67 -3.28
C SER A 95 -9.69 38.55 -2.25
N LEU A 96 -10.81 38.19 -1.62
CA LEU A 96 -10.85 37.09 -0.65
C LEU A 96 -10.56 35.74 -1.31
N VAL A 97 -11.13 35.49 -2.49
CA VAL A 97 -10.85 34.27 -3.29
C VAL A 97 -9.37 34.22 -3.68
N ILE A 98 -8.82 35.31 -4.21
CA ILE A 98 -7.41 35.41 -4.59
C ILE A 98 -6.51 35.10 -3.39
N ILE A 99 -6.73 35.74 -2.24
CA ILE A 99 -5.90 35.53 -1.05
C ILE A 99 -5.96 34.07 -0.62
N PHE A 100 -7.16 33.52 -0.42
CA PHE A 100 -7.33 32.18 0.11
C PHE A 100 -6.76 31.12 -0.85
N PHE A 101 -7.17 31.13 -2.12
CA PHE A 101 -6.76 30.10 -3.07
C PHE A 101 -5.31 30.24 -3.50
N THR A 102 -4.76 31.45 -3.60
CA THR A 102 -3.31 31.62 -3.86
C THR A 102 -2.49 31.04 -2.70
N LEU A 103 -2.85 31.38 -1.45
CA LEU A 103 -2.13 30.85 -0.29
C LEU A 103 -2.22 29.34 -0.19
N LEU A 104 -3.40 28.76 -0.47
CA LEU A 104 -3.61 27.32 -0.45
C LEU A 104 -2.83 26.59 -1.56
N THR A 105 -3.00 27.03 -2.81
CA THR A 105 -2.46 26.33 -3.99
C THR A 105 -0.96 26.51 -4.16
N THR A 106 -0.35 27.55 -3.59
CA THR A 106 1.11 27.75 -3.59
C THR A 106 1.86 26.78 -2.66
N ILE A 107 1.18 26.14 -1.70
CA ILE A 107 1.82 25.18 -0.77
C ILE A 107 2.45 24.03 -1.56
N VAL A 108 1.73 23.53 -2.56
CA VAL A 108 2.12 22.36 -3.35
C VAL A 108 3.42 22.59 -4.15
N PRO A 109 3.53 23.59 -5.04
CA PRO A 109 4.79 23.87 -5.73
C PRO A 109 5.92 24.21 -4.76
N ALA A 110 5.66 24.96 -3.68
CA ALA A 110 6.70 25.28 -2.70
C ALA A 110 7.25 24.02 -2.01
N TYR A 111 6.39 23.06 -1.68
CA TYR A 111 6.79 21.78 -1.09
C TYR A 111 7.61 20.94 -2.08
N MET A 112 7.14 20.79 -3.32
CA MET A 112 7.85 20.06 -4.37
C MET A 112 9.21 20.68 -4.68
N GLY A 113 9.32 22.02 -4.65
CA GLY A 113 10.58 22.74 -4.84
C GLY A 113 11.66 22.43 -3.81
N THR A 114 11.29 21.90 -2.63
CA THR A 114 12.27 21.47 -1.63
C THR A 114 13.08 20.24 -2.06
N LEU A 115 12.58 19.46 -3.04
CA LEU A 115 13.25 18.27 -3.56
C LEU A 115 14.41 18.63 -4.49
N GLY A 116 14.36 19.76 -5.18
CA GLY A 116 15.40 20.20 -6.13
C GLY A 116 16.81 20.19 -5.51
N PRO A 117 17.08 20.90 -4.40
CA PRO A 117 18.39 20.90 -3.75
C PRO A 117 18.81 19.52 -3.22
N LYS A 118 17.85 18.75 -2.69
CA LYS A 118 18.12 17.45 -2.03
C LYS A 118 18.43 16.34 -3.02
N THR A 119 17.67 16.25 -4.10
CA THR A 119 17.84 15.23 -5.15
C THR A 119 18.78 15.69 -6.25
N GLY A 120 18.94 16.99 -6.49
CA GLY A 120 19.68 17.54 -7.64
C GLY A 120 19.10 17.14 -8.99
N MET A 121 17.85 16.67 -8.99
CA MET A 121 17.12 16.27 -10.19
C MET A 121 16.10 17.33 -10.55
N ARG A 122 15.95 17.56 -11.86
CA ARG A 122 14.90 18.40 -12.43
C ARG A 122 13.51 17.83 -12.10
N GLN A 123 12.49 18.69 -12.13
CA GLN A 123 11.14 18.32 -11.68
C GLN A 123 10.57 17.11 -12.44
N MET A 124 10.76 17.07 -13.75
CA MET A 124 10.28 15.96 -14.58
C MET A 124 11.19 14.73 -14.58
N ILE A 125 12.42 14.83 -14.08
CA ILE A 125 13.24 13.65 -13.77
C ILE A 125 12.74 13.00 -12.49
N GLN A 126 12.39 13.78 -11.47
CA GLN A 126 11.74 13.27 -10.26
C GLN A 126 10.42 12.56 -10.60
N ALA A 127 9.66 13.07 -11.58
CA ALA A 127 8.40 12.45 -12.02
C ALA A 127 8.57 11.05 -12.63
N ARG A 128 9.74 10.68 -13.16
CA ARG A 128 10.00 9.30 -13.67
C ARG A 128 9.84 8.22 -12.62
N TYR A 129 10.06 8.58 -11.37
CA TYR A 129 9.94 7.64 -10.26
C TYR A 129 8.48 7.33 -9.91
N ALA A 130 7.52 8.13 -10.38
CA ALA A 130 6.09 7.84 -10.26
C ALA A 130 5.49 7.37 -11.60
N PHE A 131 5.81 8.06 -12.70
CA PHE A 131 5.20 7.86 -14.02
C PHE A 131 6.04 6.98 -14.96
N GLY A 132 7.15 6.43 -14.47
CA GLY A 132 8.03 5.60 -15.27
C GLY A 132 8.76 6.35 -16.38
N PHE A 133 9.61 5.63 -17.10
CA PHE A 133 10.43 6.23 -18.15
C PHE A 133 9.60 6.67 -19.38
N PHE A 134 8.60 5.89 -19.77
CA PHE A 134 7.74 6.19 -20.93
C PHE A 134 6.45 6.91 -20.54
N GLY A 135 5.85 6.57 -19.40
CA GLY A 135 4.60 7.20 -18.98
C GLY A 135 4.76 8.69 -18.69
N VAL A 136 5.94 9.10 -18.20
CA VAL A 136 6.25 10.53 -17.98
C VAL A 136 6.24 11.34 -19.28
N SER A 137 6.39 10.74 -20.47
CA SER A 137 6.34 11.47 -21.75
C SER A 137 5.01 12.17 -21.99
N ILE A 138 3.90 11.60 -21.51
CA ILE A 138 2.58 12.24 -21.56
C ILE A 138 2.58 13.49 -20.68
N ILE A 139 3.11 13.37 -19.46
CA ILE A 139 3.21 14.48 -18.51
C ILE A 139 4.14 15.59 -19.03
N LEU A 140 5.25 15.21 -19.68
CA LEU A 140 6.17 16.15 -20.32
C LEU A 140 5.48 16.99 -21.39
N LEU A 141 4.61 16.38 -22.22
CA LEU A 141 3.85 17.12 -23.24
C LEU A 141 2.84 18.09 -22.62
N LEU A 142 2.07 17.63 -21.64
CA LEU A 142 1.07 18.46 -20.95
C LEU A 142 1.73 19.65 -20.23
N ASN A 143 2.86 19.40 -19.57
CA ASN A 143 3.65 20.44 -18.90
C ASN A 143 4.28 21.41 -19.88
N ALA A 144 4.86 20.93 -20.99
CA ALA A 144 5.42 21.79 -22.02
C ALA A 144 4.35 22.69 -22.66
N ALA A 145 3.17 22.14 -22.97
CA ALA A 145 2.03 22.91 -23.47
C ALA A 145 1.58 23.98 -22.47
N THR A 146 1.51 23.62 -21.19
CA THR A 146 1.14 24.52 -20.10
C THR A 146 2.13 25.67 -19.95
N ILE A 147 3.42 25.38 -19.84
CA ILE A 147 4.43 26.44 -19.71
C ILE A 147 4.44 27.33 -20.96
N THR A 148 4.25 26.73 -22.16
CA THR A 148 4.15 27.49 -23.41
C THR A 148 2.96 28.45 -23.40
N GLY A 149 1.79 28.04 -22.92
CA GLY A 149 0.65 28.95 -22.88
C GLY A 149 0.80 30.10 -21.87
N PHE A 150 1.48 29.90 -20.73
CA PHE A 150 1.86 31.03 -19.87
C PHE A 150 2.79 32.01 -20.59
N THR A 151 3.74 31.52 -21.39
CA THR A 151 4.57 32.40 -22.22
C THR A 151 3.79 33.13 -23.31
N VAL A 152 2.76 32.49 -23.88
CA VAL A 152 1.85 33.13 -24.86
C VAL A 152 1.13 34.31 -24.21
N ILE A 153 0.49 34.08 -23.06
CA ILE A 153 -0.24 35.13 -22.33
C ILE A 153 0.69 36.27 -21.95
N ALA A 154 1.87 35.96 -21.41
CA ALA A 154 2.88 36.95 -21.04
C ALA A 154 3.33 37.79 -22.25
N ALA A 155 3.59 37.16 -23.40
CA ALA A 155 4.00 37.85 -24.62
C ALA A 155 2.89 38.76 -25.18
N ILE A 156 1.63 38.33 -25.12
CA ILE A 156 0.48 39.14 -25.55
C ILE A 156 0.37 40.40 -24.69
N VAL A 157 0.44 40.28 -23.36
CA VAL A 157 0.32 41.43 -22.45
C VAL A 157 1.47 42.43 -22.64
N GLY A 158 2.71 41.93 -22.81
CA GLY A 158 3.86 42.77 -23.15
C GLY A 158 3.67 43.48 -24.50
N GLY A 159 3.24 42.76 -25.53
CA GLY A 159 3.00 43.30 -26.86
C GLY A 159 1.86 44.33 -26.93
N GLN A 160 0.74 44.07 -26.24
CA GLN A 160 -0.37 45.00 -26.09
C GLN A 160 0.07 46.31 -25.42
N THR A 161 0.92 46.22 -24.39
CA THR A 161 1.43 47.40 -23.68
C THR A 161 2.38 48.20 -24.55
N LEU A 162 3.28 47.54 -25.31
CA LEU A 162 4.16 48.23 -26.27
C LEU A 162 3.37 48.93 -27.38
N ALA A 163 2.33 48.27 -27.91
CA ALA A 163 1.49 48.85 -28.95
C ALA A 163 0.75 50.10 -28.44
N ALA A 164 0.18 50.03 -27.23
CA ALA A 164 -0.56 51.12 -26.61
C ALA A 164 0.29 52.39 -26.37
N VAL A 165 1.59 52.25 -26.10
CA VAL A 165 2.51 53.39 -25.85
C VAL A 165 2.99 54.05 -27.14
N SER A 166 2.91 53.35 -28.27
CA SER A 166 3.57 53.71 -29.52
C SER A 166 2.80 54.70 -30.42
N ASP A 167 1.70 55.29 -29.94
CA ASP A 167 0.80 56.15 -30.74
C ASP A 167 0.46 55.54 -32.12
N SER A 168 0.15 54.23 -32.15
CA SER A 168 -0.18 53.44 -33.35
C SER A 168 0.98 53.19 -34.35
N THR A 169 2.23 53.46 -33.97
CA THR A 169 3.39 53.13 -34.82
C THR A 169 3.79 51.64 -34.75
N ILE A 170 3.49 50.97 -33.63
CA ILE A 170 3.75 49.54 -33.40
C ILE A 170 2.41 48.82 -33.22
N SER A 171 2.13 47.80 -34.03
CA SER A 171 0.97 46.93 -33.83
C SER A 171 1.20 45.93 -32.70
N VAL A 172 0.14 45.39 -32.10
CA VAL A 172 0.22 44.32 -31.08
C VAL A 172 1.08 43.15 -31.57
N ASN A 173 0.95 42.77 -32.84
CA ASN A 173 1.74 41.69 -33.46
C ASN A 173 3.25 41.99 -33.42
N VAL A 174 3.65 43.22 -33.75
CA VAL A 174 5.05 43.64 -33.68
C VAL A 174 5.53 43.70 -32.24
N GLY A 175 4.69 44.19 -31.30
CA GLY A 175 4.99 44.19 -29.87
C GLY A 175 5.24 42.78 -29.31
N ILE A 176 4.44 41.79 -29.72
CA ILE A 176 4.61 40.37 -29.37
C ILE A 176 5.97 39.88 -29.87
N VAL A 177 6.31 40.15 -31.15
CA VAL A 177 7.60 39.75 -31.74
C VAL A 177 8.77 40.34 -30.97
N ILE A 178 8.73 41.64 -30.64
CA ILE A 178 9.78 42.33 -29.86
C ILE A 178 9.94 41.65 -28.49
N THR A 179 8.84 41.41 -27.78
CA THR A 179 8.85 40.79 -26.45
C THR A 179 9.48 39.39 -26.48
N CYS A 180 9.07 38.56 -27.45
CA CYS A 180 9.59 37.20 -27.63
C CYS A 180 11.09 37.17 -27.98
N ILE A 181 11.55 38.08 -28.85
CA ILE A 181 12.97 38.14 -29.26
C ILE A 181 13.86 38.57 -28.09
N ILE A 182 13.45 39.57 -27.30
CA ILE A 182 14.22 40.00 -26.13
C ILE A 182 14.29 38.87 -25.09
N ALA A 183 13.17 38.19 -24.83
CA ALA A 183 13.14 37.08 -23.88
C ALA A 183 14.01 35.88 -24.33
N LEU A 184 14.06 35.60 -25.65
CA LEU A 184 14.94 34.58 -26.20
C LEU A 184 16.41 34.83 -25.84
N VAL A 185 16.89 36.07 -25.92
CA VAL A 185 18.28 36.43 -25.59
C VAL A 185 18.63 36.10 -24.13
N VAL A 186 17.71 36.40 -23.20
CA VAL A 186 17.91 36.11 -21.76
C VAL A 186 17.91 34.61 -21.50
N SER A 187 16.96 33.87 -22.09
CA SER A 187 16.81 32.42 -21.95
C SER A 187 18.01 31.62 -22.49
N PHE A 188 18.65 32.13 -23.54
CA PHE A 188 19.84 31.53 -24.15
C PHE A 188 21.01 31.37 -23.18
N SER A 189 21.10 32.23 -22.17
CA SER A 189 22.29 32.40 -21.33
C SER A 189 22.39 31.42 -20.14
N GLY A 190 21.41 30.53 -19.94
CA GLY A 190 21.46 29.43 -18.96
C GLY A 190 21.24 29.81 -17.49
N TYR A 191 21.32 28.83 -16.58
CA TYR A 191 20.97 28.98 -15.15
C TYR A 191 21.61 30.19 -14.46
N LYS A 192 22.93 30.39 -14.61
CA LYS A 192 23.65 31.46 -13.90
C LYS A 192 23.19 32.86 -14.29
N VAL A 193 23.03 33.11 -15.60
CA VAL A 193 22.63 34.44 -16.10
C VAL A 193 21.18 34.71 -15.76
N LEU A 194 20.32 33.69 -15.85
CA LEU A 194 18.93 33.76 -15.41
C LEU A 194 18.84 34.22 -13.95
N HIS A 195 19.54 33.54 -13.03
CA HIS A 195 19.54 33.93 -11.62
C HIS A 195 20.14 35.32 -11.33
N ILE A 196 21.02 35.85 -12.18
CA ILE A 196 21.55 37.21 -12.05
C ILE A 196 20.50 38.23 -12.50
N TYR A 197 19.90 38.01 -13.68
CA TYR A 197 18.84 38.88 -14.21
C TYR A 197 17.68 38.97 -13.21
N GLU A 198 17.17 37.82 -12.79
CA GLU A 198 16.03 37.70 -11.87
C GLU A 198 16.32 38.27 -10.47
N ARG A 199 17.60 38.43 -10.08
CA ARG A 199 17.92 39.05 -8.78
C ARG A 199 17.61 40.54 -8.75
N TYR A 200 17.74 41.23 -9.90
CA TYR A 200 17.74 42.69 -9.94
C TYR A 200 16.62 43.29 -10.80
N SER A 201 16.11 42.57 -11.81
CA SER A 201 15.13 43.12 -12.76
C SER A 201 13.77 43.44 -12.14
N TRP A 202 13.41 42.86 -10.99
CA TRP A 202 12.17 43.22 -10.29
C TRP A 202 12.17 44.64 -9.72
N ILE A 203 13.33 45.23 -9.40
CA ILE A 203 13.42 46.55 -8.76
C ILE A 203 12.79 47.65 -9.63
N PRO A 204 13.19 47.85 -10.90
CA PRO A 204 12.55 48.85 -11.75
C PRO A 204 11.08 48.53 -12.02
N VAL A 205 10.71 47.25 -12.09
CA VAL A 205 9.31 46.84 -12.30
C VAL A 205 8.44 47.17 -11.09
N PHE A 206 8.93 46.92 -9.87
CA PHE A 206 8.25 47.28 -8.63
C PHE A 206 7.97 48.77 -8.57
N VAL A 207 8.98 49.60 -8.87
CA VAL A 207 8.81 51.06 -8.93
C VAL A 207 7.80 51.44 -10.02
N ALA A 208 7.85 50.81 -11.19
CA ALA A 208 6.90 51.07 -12.27
C ALA A 208 5.45 50.73 -11.89
N ILE A 209 5.22 49.63 -11.15
CA ILE A 209 3.91 49.26 -10.61
C ILE A 209 3.43 50.29 -9.59
N LEU A 210 4.31 50.78 -8.69
CA LEU A 210 3.95 51.83 -7.75
C LEU A 210 3.54 53.13 -8.46
N VAL A 211 4.24 53.50 -9.54
CA VAL A 211 3.88 54.67 -10.36
C VAL A 211 2.54 54.44 -11.08
N LEU A 212 2.33 53.25 -11.65
CA LEU A 212 1.05 52.87 -12.27
C LEU A 212 -0.13 53.03 -11.31
N VAL A 213 0.00 52.46 -10.10
CA VAL A 213 -1.02 52.57 -9.05
C VAL A 213 -1.16 54.02 -8.56
N GLY A 214 -0.06 54.76 -8.44
CA GLY A 214 -0.08 56.18 -8.06
C GLY A 214 -0.82 57.07 -9.06
N CYS A 215 -0.66 56.82 -10.37
CA CYS A 215 -1.31 57.60 -11.42
C CYS A 215 -2.78 57.21 -11.62
N GLY A 216 -3.09 55.90 -11.63
CA GLY A 216 -4.45 55.39 -11.86
C GLY A 216 -5.29 55.22 -10.60
N GLY A 217 -4.70 55.31 -9.40
CA GLY A 217 -5.30 54.84 -8.15
C GLY A 217 -6.61 55.53 -7.75
N LYS A 218 -6.77 56.81 -8.07
CA LYS A 218 -8.01 57.55 -7.80
C LYS A 218 -9.24 56.98 -8.52
N HIS A 219 -9.04 56.25 -9.61
CA HIS A 219 -10.10 55.62 -10.38
C HIS A 219 -10.40 54.19 -9.92
N LEU A 220 -9.48 53.55 -9.18
CA LEU A 220 -9.69 52.20 -8.64
C LEU A 220 -10.79 52.14 -7.58
N THR A 221 -11.28 53.28 -7.08
CA THR A 221 -12.46 53.32 -6.19
C THR A 221 -13.78 53.26 -6.95
N HIS A 222 -13.78 53.47 -8.27
CA HIS A 222 -15.00 53.49 -9.09
C HIS A 222 -15.45 52.07 -9.48
N GLN A 223 -15.64 51.19 -8.50
CA GLN A 223 -16.00 49.79 -8.74
C GLN A 223 -17.44 49.63 -9.22
N THR A 224 -17.67 48.71 -10.15
CA THR A 224 -19.01 48.26 -10.51
C THR A 224 -19.66 47.56 -9.32
N VAL A 225 -20.95 47.85 -9.08
CA VAL A 225 -21.74 47.15 -8.08
C VAL A 225 -22.30 45.89 -8.74
N PRO A 226 -21.99 44.69 -8.21
CA PRO A 226 -22.57 43.46 -8.75
C PRO A 226 -24.10 43.49 -8.69
N GLU A 227 -24.76 43.00 -9.75
CA GLU A 227 -26.23 42.94 -9.82
C GLU A 227 -26.84 41.99 -8.78
N ALA A 228 -26.07 40.97 -8.35
CA ALA A 228 -26.47 39.98 -7.36
C ALA A 228 -25.30 39.63 -6.42
N PRO A 229 -25.58 39.12 -5.20
CA PRO A 229 -24.54 38.61 -4.30
C PRO A 229 -23.73 37.47 -4.96
N ALA A 230 -22.45 37.36 -4.60
CA ALA A 230 -21.59 36.28 -5.08
C ALA A 230 -22.21 34.91 -4.75
N THR A 231 -22.35 34.07 -5.78
CA THR A 231 -22.85 32.70 -5.62
C THR A 231 -21.67 31.75 -5.34
N ALA A 232 -21.95 30.60 -4.74
CA ALA A 232 -20.92 29.57 -4.58
C ALA A 232 -20.33 29.15 -5.94
N GLN A 233 -21.17 29.13 -6.99
CA GLN A 233 -20.77 28.81 -8.35
C GLN A 233 -19.72 29.78 -8.90
N SER A 234 -19.94 31.10 -8.80
CA SER A 234 -18.98 32.10 -9.31
C SER A 234 -17.69 32.14 -8.49
N VAL A 235 -17.79 31.93 -7.17
CA VAL A 235 -16.64 31.85 -6.27
C VAL A 235 -15.75 30.65 -6.60
N LEU A 236 -16.33 29.46 -6.75
CA LEU A 236 -15.58 28.23 -7.02
C LEU A 236 -15.01 28.21 -8.44
N SER A 237 -15.75 28.71 -9.43
CA SER A 237 -15.21 28.83 -10.79
C SER A 237 -14.01 29.80 -10.86
N PHE A 238 -14.07 30.95 -10.18
CA PHE A 238 -12.91 31.84 -10.11
C PHE A 238 -11.75 31.23 -9.31
N ALA A 239 -12.04 30.49 -8.24
CA ALA A 239 -11.05 29.75 -7.48
C ALA A 239 -10.29 28.72 -8.33
N SER A 240 -11.00 28.00 -9.21
CA SER A 240 -10.41 27.06 -10.16
C SER A 240 -9.41 27.75 -11.10
N LEU A 241 -9.67 29.00 -11.53
CA LEU A 241 -8.70 29.78 -12.32
C LEU A 241 -7.46 30.18 -11.51
N ILE A 242 -7.62 30.55 -10.23
CA ILE A 242 -6.49 30.84 -9.34
C ILE A 242 -5.64 29.58 -9.13
N ALA A 243 -6.28 28.42 -8.97
CA ALA A 243 -5.58 27.14 -8.91
C ALA A 243 -4.85 26.82 -10.22
N GLY A 244 -5.50 27.03 -11.37
CA GLY A 244 -4.90 26.91 -12.70
C GLY A 244 -3.71 27.86 -12.93
N PHE A 245 -3.66 28.99 -12.23
CA PHE A 245 -2.52 29.91 -12.27
C PHE A 245 -1.34 29.43 -11.41
N MET A 246 -1.60 28.84 -10.23
CA MET A 246 -0.57 28.53 -9.24
C MET A 246 -0.03 27.09 -9.27
N ILE A 247 -0.92 26.10 -9.39
CA ILE A 247 -0.54 24.67 -9.33
C ILE A 247 0.49 24.29 -10.41
N PRO A 248 0.42 24.79 -11.66
CA PRO A 248 1.33 24.38 -12.72
C PRO A 248 2.82 24.61 -12.45
N PHE A 249 3.17 25.56 -11.60
CA PHE A 249 4.56 25.75 -11.18
C PHE A 249 5.16 24.51 -10.50
N GLY A 250 4.32 23.61 -9.97
CA GLY A 250 4.73 22.31 -9.46
C GLY A 250 5.42 21.43 -10.50
N GLY A 251 5.21 21.69 -11.80
CA GLY A 251 5.87 21.00 -12.92
C GLY A 251 7.25 21.54 -13.29
N THR A 252 7.70 22.65 -12.70
CA THR A 252 9.00 23.29 -13.03
C THR A 252 9.81 23.72 -11.81
N VAL A 253 9.22 23.75 -10.62
CA VAL A 253 9.81 24.42 -9.45
C VAL A 253 11.21 23.94 -9.07
N SER A 254 11.46 22.63 -9.15
CA SER A 254 12.78 22.06 -8.83
C SER A 254 13.87 22.44 -9.82
N ASP A 255 13.53 22.87 -11.04
CA ASP A 255 14.51 23.17 -12.08
C ASP A 255 15.44 24.31 -11.67
N PHE A 256 14.98 25.20 -10.78
CA PHE A 256 15.76 26.36 -10.33
C PHE A 256 16.53 26.12 -9.02
N GLY A 257 16.33 24.96 -8.38
CA GLY A 257 16.93 24.63 -7.08
C GLY A 257 18.09 23.63 -7.11
N ILE A 258 18.38 23.00 -8.25
CA ILE A 258 19.28 21.83 -8.33
C ILE A 258 20.75 22.08 -7.96
N TYR A 259 21.25 23.33 -8.04
CA TYR A 259 22.63 23.68 -7.69
C TYR A 259 22.80 24.18 -6.25
N ILE A 260 21.70 24.29 -5.51
CA ILE A 260 21.71 24.74 -4.12
C ILE A 260 22.29 23.64 -3.24
N ASP A 261 23.09 24.07 -2.27
CA ASP A 261 23.73 23.18 -1.30
C ASP A 261 22.69 22.29 -0.58
N PRO A 262 22.84 20.96 -0.58
CA PRO A 262 21.87 20.05 0.01
C PRO A 262 21.79 20.18 1.54
N SER A 263 22.74 20.85 2.21
CA SER A 263 22.63 21.20 3.63
C SER A 263 21.60 22.30 3.92
N ALA A 264 21.07 22.97 2.89
CA ALA A 264 20.03 23.98 3.07
C ALA A 264 18.81 23.41 3.82
N SER A 265 18.31 24.20 4.78
CA SER A 265 17.08 23.88 5.54
C SER A 265 15.89 23.81 4.59
N ARG A 266 15.12 22.72 4.69
CA ARG A 266 13.91 22.50 3.88
C ARG A 266 12.86 23.58 4.13
N LEU A 267 12.68 23.97 5.39
CA LEU A 267 11.75 25.04 5.75
C LEU A 267 12.17 26.36 5.11
N LYS A 268 13.47 26.66 5.08
CA LYS A 268 14.00 27.88 4.45
C LYS A 268 13.78 27.89 2.94
N VAL A 269 14.03 26.77 2.27
CA VAL A 269 13.76 26.59 0.83
C VAL A 269 12.27 26.78 0.54
N PHE A 270 11.42 26.08 1.31
CA PHE A 270 9.96 26.19 1.20
C PHE A 270 9.50 27.64 1.38
N THR A 271 9.91 28.31 2.46
CA THR A 271 9.47 29.68 2.77
C THR A 271 9.86 30.65 1.66
N TYR A 272 11.08 30.56 1.10
CA TYR A 272 11.49 31.45 0.02
C TYR A 272 10.73 31.22 -1.28
N ILE A 273 10.49 29.97 -1.67
CA ILE A 273 9.66 29.68 -2.85
C ILE A 273 8.23 30.14 -2.61
N TYR A 274 7.63 29.76 -1.47
CA TYR A 274 6.25 30.09 -1.12
C TYR A 274 6.00 31.59 -1.09
N THR A 275 6.82 32.36 -0.37
CA THR A 275 6.67 33.82 -0.28
C THR A 275 7.07 34.53 -1.56
N GLY A 276 8.07 34.02 -2.29
CA GLY A 276 8.46 34.54 -3.60
C GLY A 276 7.34 34.41 -4.63
N MET A 277 6.51 33.37 -4.54
CA MET A 277 5.35 33.20 -5.42
C MET A 277 4.11 33.94 -4.92
N ALA A 278 3.71 33.72 -3.66
CA ALA A 278 2.44 34.20 -3.16
C ALA A 278 2.36 35.73 -3.06
N ILE A 279 3.42 36.42 -2.60
CA ILE A 279 3.40 37.87 -2.36
C ILE A 279 3.12 38.67 -3.65
N PRO A 280 3.94 38.57 -4.72
CA PRO A 280 3.72 39.37 -5.92
C PRO A 280 2.41 38.99 -6.62
N SER A 281 2.06 37.70 -6.64
CA SER A 281 0.83 37.26 -7.28
C SER A 281 -0.42 37.77 -6.58
N ILE A 282 -0.53 37.67 -5.24
CA ILE A 282 -1.69 38.18 -4.51
C ILE A 282 -1.88 39.68 -4.79
N LEU A 283 -0.79 40.46 -4.71
CA LEU A 283 -0.84 41.91 -4.93
C LEU A 283 -1.32 42.24 -6.36
N LEU A 284 -0.78 41.57 -7.37
CA LEU A 284 -1.07 41.87 -8.77
C LEU A 284 -2.39 41.26 -9.27
N LEU A 285 -2.81 40.12 -8.74
CA LEU A 285 -4.15 39.56 -8.98
C LEU A 285 -5.22 40.49 -8.37
N ILE A 286 -5.02 40.99 -7.15
CA ILE A 286 -5.95 41.96 -6.54
C ILE A 286 -5.95 43.28 -7.33
N LEU A 287 -4.78 43.77 -7.75
CA LEU A 287 -4.71 44.94 -8.62
C LEU A 287 -5.48 44.71 -9.92
N GLY A 288 -5.36 43.52 -10.52
CA GLY A 288 -6.15 43.11 -11.68
C GLY A 288 -7.66 43.15 -11.41
N ALA A 289 -8.12 42.57 -10.30
CA ALA A 289 -9.54 42.64 -9.91
C ALA A 289 -10.01 44.08 -9.71
N ALA A 290 -9.19 44.94 -9.10
CA ALA A 290 -9.52 46.35 -8.91
C ALA A 290 -9.61 47.11 -10.25
N ILE A 291 -8.69 46.83 -11.19
CA ILE A 291 -8.74 47.39 -12.54
C ILE A 291 -9.99 46.90 -13.27
N GLY A 292 -10.25 45.59 -13.25
CA GLY A 292 -11.39 44.96 -13.92
C GLY A 292 -12.73 45.54 -13.46
N GLY A 293 -12.93 45.68 -12.15
CA GLY A 293 -14.17 46.24 -11.61
C GLY A 293 -14.31 47.75 -11.84
N ALA A 294 -13.23 48.48 -12.11
CA ALA A 294 -13.28 49.91 -12.39
C ALA A 294 -13.51 50.25 -13.87
N ILE A 295 -13.11 49.38 -14.80
CA ILE A 295 -13.18 49.61 -16.25
C ILE A 295 -14.55 50.14 -16.70
N PRO A 296 -15.70 49.52 -16.36
CA PRO A 296 -17.00 49.95 -16.89
C PRO A 296 -17.43 51.35 -16.41
N ASN A 297 -16.84 51.85 -15.32
CA ASN A 297 -17.16 53.16 -14.74
C ASN A 297 -16.11 54.24 -15.07
N VAL A 298 -15.08 53.90 -15.84
CA VAL A 298 -14.01 54.83 -16.25
C VAL A 298 -13.93 54.79 -17.77
N PRO A 299 -14.64 55.71 -18.47
CA PRO A 299 -14.78 55.66 -19.93
C PRO A 299 -13.45 55.59 -20.70
N GLU A 300 -12.41 56.24 -20.19
CA GLU A 300 -11.08 56.18 -20.80
C GLU A 300 -10.45 54.79 -20.70
N TRP A 301 -10.69 54.07 -19.60
CA TRP A 301 -10.19 52.70 -19.41
C TRP A 301 -11.00 51.69 -20.21
N ASP A 302 -12.32 51.88 -20.32
CA ASP A 302 -13.18 51.05 -21.17
C ASP A 302 -12.78 51.16 -22.65
N ALA A 303 -12.62 52.39 -23.16
CA ALA A 303 -12.12 52.63 -24.50
C ALA A 303 -10.72 52.03 -24.73
N ALA A 304 -9.81 52.16 -23.74
CA ALA A 304 -8.47 51.59 -23.83
C ALA A 304 -8.47 50.05 -23.79
N ASN A 305 -9.36 49.45 -23.00
CA ASN A 305 -9.55 48.00 -22.92
C ASN A 305 -10.07 47.43 -24.26
N LEU A 306 -10.99 48.13 -24.92
CA LEU A 306 -11.47 47.74 -26.26
C LEU A 306 -10.38 47.86 -27.33
N ALA A 307 -9.48 48.85 -27.20
CA ALA A 307 -8.43 49.09 -28.18
C ALA A 307 -7.25 48.11 -28.07
N ASN A 308 -6.70 47.91 -26.86
CA ASN A 308 -5.49 47.11 -26.63
C ASN A 308 -5.58 46.23 -25.37
N SER A 309 -6.79 45.92 -24.90
CA SER A 309 -7.02 45.11 -23.70
C SER A 309 -6.21 45.62 -22.50
N VAL A 310 -5.60 44.71 -21.73
CA VAL A 310 -4.86 45.03 -20.51
C VAL A 310 -3.74 46.05 -20.75
N GLY A 311 -3.00 45.94 -21.85
CA GLY A 311 -1.94 46.89 -22.19
C GLY A 311 -2.44 48.30 -22.47
N GLY A 312 -3.65 48.41 -23.04
CA GLY A 312 -4.35 49.69 -23.20
C GLY A 312 -4.69 50.32 -21.86
N VAL A 313 -5.30 49.56 -20.95
CA VAL A 313 -5.70 50.05 -19.62
C VAL A 313 -4.50 50.47 -18.78
N VAL A 314 -3.42 49.68 -18.76
CA VAL A 314 -2.16 50.02 -18.08
C VAL A 314 -1.59 51.35 -18.60
N THR A 315 -1.65 51.57 -19.91
CA THR A 315 -1.17 52.83 -20.51
C THR A 315 -2.10 54.01 -20.19
N ALA A 316 -3.41 53.78 -20.19
CA ALA A 316 -4.40 54.80 -19.83
C ALA A 316 -4.25 55.25 -18.36
N MET A 317 -3.98 54.31 -17.44
CA MET A 317 -3.66 54.61 -16.04
C MET A 317 -2.43 55.51 -15.88
N LEU A 318 -1.44 55.37 -16.77
CA LEU A 318 -0.20 56.15 -16.76
C LEU A 318 -0.28 57.48 -17.51
N SER A 319 -1.37 57.73 -18.24
CA SER A 319 -1.57 58.97 -19.01
C SER A 319 -1.37 60.28 -18.21
N PRO A 320 -1.71 60.37 -16.90
CA PRO A 320 -1.48 61.60 -16.13
C PRO A 320 0.01 61.97 -15.97
N ALA A 321 0.93 61.00 -16.10
CA ALA A 321 2.37 61.23 -16.03
C ALA A 321 3.00 61.64 -17.38
N GLY A 322 2.19 61.82 -18.43
CA GLY A 322 2.65 62.26 -19.75
C GLY A 322 3.77 61.38 -20.32
N GLY A 323 4.85 62.00 -20.79
CA GLY A 323 6.00 61.29 -21.39
C GLY A 323 6.71 60.33 -20.42
N PHE A 324 6.72 60.65 -19.12
CA PHE A 324 7.25 59.72 -18.11
C PHE A 324 6.35 58.49 -17.96
N GLY A 325 5.03 58.65 -18.05
CA GLY A 325 4.08 57.54 -18.08
C GLY A 325 4.34 56.56 -19.23
N LYS A 326 4.65 57.09 -20.43
CA LYS A 326 5.05 56.25 -21.59
C LYS A 326 6.33 55.45 -21.31
N PHE A 327 7.33 56.07 -20.69
CA PHE A 327 8.56 55.37 -20.29
C PHE A 327 8.29 54.25 -19.27
N VAL A 328 7.44 54.51 -18.27
CA VAL A 328 7.05 53.51 -17.26
C VAL A 328 6.28 52.35 -17.90
N ALA A 329 5.39 52.64 -18.84
CA ALA A 329 4.66 51.61 -19.57
C ALA A 329 5.59 50.70 -20.40
N VAL A 330 6.68 51.21 -20.96
CA VAL A 330 7.72 50.37 -21.60
C VAL A 330 8.41 49.46 -20.58
N ILE A 331 8.75 49.96 -19.39
CA ILE A 331 9.32 49.11 -18.32
C ILE A 331 8.35 47.99 -17.94
N LEU A 332 7.06 48.31 -17.78
CA LEU A 332 6.02 47.33 -17.48
C LEU A 332 5.84 46.32 -18.62
N ALA A 333 5.87 46.76 -19.87
CA ALA A 333 5.81 45.85 -21.02
C ALA A 333 6.98 44.87 -21.05
N LEU A 334 8.18 45.32 -20.67
CA LEU A 334 9.38 44.49 -20.57
C LEU A 334 9.42 43.63 -19.28
N SER A 335 8.54 43.86 -18.31
CA SER A 335 8.53 43.10 -17.04
C SER A 335 8.27 41.61 -17.24
N VAL A 336 7.54 41.23 -18.29
CA VAL A 336 7.19 39.83 -18.58
C VAL A 336 8.39 39.00 -19.08
N ILE A 337 9.52 39.65 -19.42
CA ILE A 337 10.71 38.97 -19.95
C ILE A 337 11.26 37.94 -18.96
N GLY A 338 11.26 38.24 -17.66
CA GLY A 338 11.75 37.30 -16.64
C GLY A 338 10.92 36.02 -16.62
N ASN A 339 9.59 36.16 -16.59
CA ASN A 339 8.66 35.04 -16.66
C ASN A 339 8.85 34.19 -17.92
N ILE A 340 8.95 34.84 -19.09
CA ILE A 340 9.14 34.13 -20.36
C ILE A 340 10.51 33.42 -20.37
N ALA A 341 11.56 34.04 -19.84
CA ALA A 341 12.89 33.46 -19.80
C ALA A 341 12.94 32.18 -18.92
N ILE A 342 12.39 32.21 -17.71
CA ILE A 342 12.35 31.02 -16.82
C ILE A 342 11.47 29.91 -17.43
N SER A 343 10.40 30.29 -18.13
CA SER A 343 9.47 29.36 -18.76
C SER A 343 10.11 28.67 -19.96
N MET A 344 10.77 29.43 -20.85
CA MET A 344 11.54 28.89 -21.97
C MET A 344 12.70 28.01 -21.51
N TYR A 345 13.33 28.34 -20.37
CA TYR A 345 14.35 27.50 -19.76
C TYR A 345 13.80 26.10 -19.45
N SER A 346 12.63 26.05 -18.80
CA SER A 346 11.97 24.81 -18.40
C SER A 346 11.42 24.03 -19.59
N ILE A 347 10.85 24.71 -20.59
CA ILE A 347 10.37 24.07 -21.83
C ILE A 347 11.53 23.36 -22.55
N ALA A 348 12.69 24.01 -22.65
CA ALA A 348 13.86 23.40 -23.29
C ALA A 348 14.33 22.12 -22.58
N LEU A 349 14.26 22.07 -21.24
CA LEU A 349 14.52 20.87 -20.46
C LEU A 349 13.46 19.79 -20.73
N ASN A 350 12.17 20.14 -20.76
CA ASN A 350 11.09 19.21 -21.07
C ASN A 350 11.28 18.56 -22.45
N MET A 351 11.64 19.35 -23.46
CA MET A 351 11.92 18.84 -24.81
C MET A 351 13.13 17.90 -24.85
N GLN A 352 14.21 18.20 -24.11
CA GLN A 352 15.35 17.28 -23.99
C GLN A 352 14.97 15.94 -23.34
N MET A 353 14.03 15.96 -22.38
CA MET A 353 13.57 14.76 -21.68
C MET A 353 12.56 13.92 -22.48
N PHE A 354 11.89 14.49 -23.48
CA PHE A 354 10.75 13.87 -24.15
C PHE A 354 11.10 12.58 -24.89
N LEU A 355 12.19 12.59 -25.67
CA LEU A 355 12.70 11.41 -26.37
C LEU A 355 14.21 11.25 -26.14
N PRO A 356 14.72 10.01 -25.98
CA PRO A 356 16.15 9.79 -25.74
C PRO A 356 17.08 10.43 -26.77
N ILE A 357 16.65 10.52 -28.03
CA ILE A 357 17.43 11.13 -29.11
C ILE A 357 17.59 12.66 -28.95
N LEU A 358 16.62 13.32 -28.33
CA LEU A 358 16.62 14.79 -28.15
C LEU A 358 17.64 15.26 -27.11
N THR A 359 18.11 14.37 -26.24
CA THR A 359 19.19 14.66 -25.28
C THR A 359 20.51 15.05 -25.94
N ARG A 360 20.71 14.70 -27.22
CA ARG A 360 21.91 15.08 -28.00
C ARG A 360 21.86 16.51 -28.53
N ALA A 361 20.68 17.10 -28.60
CA ALA A 361 20.53 18.47 -29.07
C ALA A 361 20.80 19.45 -27.91
N PRO A 362 21.55 20.54 -28.15
CA PRO A 362 21.84 21.52 -27.11
C PRO A 362 20.55 22.22 -26.67
N ARG A 363 20.40 22.43 -25.36
CA ARG A 363 19.21 23.04 -24.73
C ARG A 363 18.75 24.31 -25.46
N ALA A 364 19.70 25.19 -25.79
CA ALA A 364 19.44 26.47 -26.45
C ALA A 364 18.73 26.32 -27.81
N ALA A 365 18.91 25.22 -28.54
CA ALA A 365 18.21 24.98 -29.79
C ALA A 365 16.70 24.85 -29.59
N PHE A 366 16.28 24.22 -28.49
CA PHE A 366 14.85 24.11 -28.16
C PHE A 366 14.24 25.46 -27.81
N SER A 367 15.00 26.38 -27.19
CA SER A 367 14.52 27.75 -26.94
C SER A 367 14.19 28.50 -28.25
N ILE A 368 14.99 28.32 -29.32
CA ILE A 368 14.68 28.90 -30.65
C ILE A 368 13.38 28.31 -31.21
N ILE A 369 13.24 26.98 -31.15
CA ILE A 369 12.05 26.28 -31.64
C ILE A 369 10.81 26.74 -30.88
N THR A 370 10.90 26.84 -29.56
CA THR A 370 9.82 27.35 -28.71
C THR A 370 9.43 28.78 -29.12
N THR A 371 10.39 29.68 -29.35
CA THR A 371 10.07 31.04 -29.82
C THR A 371 9.40 31.06 -31.19
N ALA A 372 9.83 30.19 -32.11
CA ALA A 372 9.24 30.10 -33.45
C ALA A 372 7.76 29.64 -33.41
N VAL A 373 7.38 28.80 -32.45
CA VAL A 373 5.99 28.39 -32.20
C VAL A 373 5.22 29.45 -31.41
N LEU A 374 5.87 30.05 -30.41
CA LEU A 374 5.27 31.03 -29.50
C LEU A 374 4.71 32.25 -30.23
N ILE A 375 5.46 32.81 -31.19
CA ILE A 375 5.07 34.03 -31.91
C ILE A 375 3.72 33.88 -32.66
N PRO A 376 3.55 32.93 -33.60
CA PRO A 376 2.30 32.81 -34.34
C PRO A 376 1.11 32.44 -33.43
N VAL A 377 1.32 31.58 -32.44
CA VAL A 377 0.26 31.22 -31.47
C VAL A 377 -0.16 32.43 -30.63
N SER A 378 0.79 33.28 -30.23
CA SER A 378 0.49 34.50 -29.47
C SER A 378 -0.25 35.53 -30.31
N ILE A 379 0.08 35.66 -31.59
CA ILE A 379 -0.63 36.56 -32.50
C ILE A 379 -2.10 36.14 -32.62
N GLU A 380 -2.36 34.84 -32.83
CA GLU A 380 -3.73 34.34 -32.95
C GLU A 380 -4.51 34.49 -31.64
N ALA A 381 -3.92 34.09 -30.51
CA ALA A 381 -4.58 34.17 -29.20
C ALA A 381 -4.83 35.61 -28.73
N ALA A 382 -4.12 36.61 -29.27
CA ALA A 382 -4.35 38.02 -28.96
C ALA A 382 -5.72 38.52 -29.44
N HIS A 383 -6.34 37.89 -30.45
CA HIS A 383 -7.65 38.30 -30.98
C HIS A 383 -8.80 38.07 -29.99
N SER A 384 -8.71 37.05 -29.15
CA SER A 384 -9.73 36.66 -28.16
C SER A 384 -9.11 36.44 -26.78
N PHE A 385 -8.30 37.41 -26.34
CA PHE A 385 -7.37 37.26 -25.22
C PHE A 385 -8.00 36.71 -23.93
N PHE A 386 -9.08 37.32 -23.42
CA PHE A 386 -9.70 36.87 -22.15
C PHE A 386 -10.33 35.48 -22.25
N ALA A 387 -11.01 35.16 -23.36
CA ALA A 387 -11.58 33.83 -23.58
C ALA A 387 -10.48 32.76 -23.73
N SER A 388 -9.37 33.11 -24.37
CA SER A 388 -8.20 32.23 -24.48
C SER A 388 -7.55 32.00 -23.11
N LEU A 389 -7.44 33.04 -22.29
CA LEU A 389 -6.90 32.98 -20.94
C LEU A 389 -7.75 32.10 -20.00
N GLU A 390 -9.06 32.29 -20.00
CA GLU A 390 -10.00 31.55 -19.15
C GLU A 390 -9.98 30.04 -19.48
N ASN A 391 -10.15 29.68 -20.75
CA ASN A 391 -10.12 28.28 -21.18
C ASN A 391 -8.77 27.61 -20.90
N PHE A 392 -7.67 28.34 -21.08
CA PHE A 392 -6.33 27.86 -20.81
C PHE A 392 -6.14 27.53 -19.32
N LEU A 393 -6.46 28.47 -18.43
CA LEU A 393 -6.29 28.28 -16.98
C LEU A 393 -7.22 27.18 -16.43
N GLY A 394 -8.46 27.12 -16.91
CA GLY A 394 -9.43 26.11 -16.50
C GLY A 394 -8.97 24.69 -16.84
N ILE A 395 -8.63 24.41 -18.11
CA ILE A 395 -8.19 23.06 -18.54
C ILE A 395 -6.91 22.61 -17.80
N ILE A 396 -6.00 23.53 -17.56
CA ILE A 396 -4.70 23.21 -16.96
C ILE A 396 -4.81 22.88 -15.48
N SER A 397 -5.76 23.50 -14.77
CA SER A 397 -6.01 23.22 -13.36
C SER A 397 -6.24 21.72 -13.11
N TYR A 398 -6.97 21.03 -13.99
CA TYR A 398 -7.34 19.62 -13.82
C TYR A 398 -6.15 18.67 -13.90
N TRP A 399 -5.41 18.70 -15.01
CA TRP A 399 -4.32 17.75 -15.20
C TRP A 399 -3.16 18.08 -14.26
N SER A 400 -2.89 19.36 -14.00
CA SER A 400 -1.82 19.77 -13.09
C SER A 400 -2.13 19.37 -11.65
N ALA A 401 -3.39 19.48 -11.21
CA ALA A 401 -3.85 18.96 -9.92
C ALA A 401 -3.66 17.44 -9.80
N SER A 402 -4.03 16.66 -10.82
CA SER A 402 -3.77 15.21 -10.85
C SER A 402 -2.27 14.89 -10.79
N TYR A 403 -1.44 15.62 -11.54
CA TYR A 403 0.01 15.43 -11.53
C TYR A 403 0.61 15.69 -10.14
N VAL A 404 0.30 16.83 -9.52
CA VAL A 404 0.87 17.16 -8.21
C VAL A 404 0.34 16.24 -7.11
N ALA A 405 -0.91 15.76 -7.21
CA ALA A 405 -1.44 14.76 -6.29
C ALA A 405 -0.62 13.46 -6.32
N ILE A 406 -0.30 12.95 -7.52
CA ILE A 406 0.55 11.75 -7.68
C ILE A 406 1.95 12.00 -7.13
N MET A 407 2.54 13.17 -7.41
CA MET A 407 3.87 13.49 -6.89
C MET A 407 3.90 13.59 -5.37
N ILE A 408 2.84 14.12 -4.75
CA ILE A 408 2.68 14.14 -3.30
C ILE A 408 2.51 12.73 -2.75
N VAL A 409 1.70 11.88 -3.38
CA VAL A 409 1.53 10.48 -2.95
C VAL A 409 2.84 9.71 -3.05
N GLU A 410 3.55 9.84 -4.18
CA GLU A 410 4.87 9.25 -4.39
C GLU A 410 5.85 9.66 -3.31
N PHE A 411 5.99 10.96 -3.04
CA PHE A 411 6.99 11.41 -2.09
C PHE A 411 6.58 11.19 -0.63
N ALA A 412 5.38 11.60 -0.25
CA ALA A 412 4.95 11.62 1.16
C ALA A 412 4.53 10.23 1.66
N PHE A 413 3.91 9.39 0.82
CA PHE A 413 3.34 8.10 1.24
C PHE A 413 4.16 6.90 0.77
N ILE A 414 4.54 6.85 -0.51
CA ILE A 414 5.33 5.73 -1.07
C ILE A 414 6.78 5.81 -0.55
N ARG A 415 7.41 6.99 -0.68
CA ARG A 415 8.80 7.24 -0.24
C ARG A 415 8.91 7.73 1.19
N LYS A 416 7.79 7.92 1.90
CA LYS A 416 7.75 8.31 3.33
C LYS A 416 8.54 9.58 3.65
N GLY A 417 8.63 10.50 2.69
CA GLY A 417 9.39 11.74 2.82
C GLY A 417 10.92 11.57 2.75
N ASP A 418 11.42 10.38 2.40
CA ASP A 418 12.85 10.12 2.22
C ASP A 418 13.29 10.47 0.80
N TYR A 419 14.10 11.52 0.68
CA TYR A 419 14.66 11.97 -0.60
C TYR A 419 15.85 11.12 -1.05
N MET A 420 16.50 10.36 -0.15
CA MET A 420 17.59 9.45 -0.52
C MET A 420 17.08 8.22 -1.27
N SER A 421 15.79 7.92 -1.16
CA SER A 421 15.12 6.87 -1.94
C SER A 421 15.16 7.10 -3.46
N TYR A 422 15.45 8.33 -3.90
CA TYR A 422 15.62 8.65 -5.32
C TYR A 422 17.03 8.27 -5.79
N ASP A 423 17.18 7.05 -6.30
CA ASP A 423 18.47 6.53 -6.75
C ASP A 423 18.97 7.19 -8.06
N HIS A 424 20.07 7.95 -7.96
CA HIS A 424 20.68 8.67 -9.08
C HIS A 424 21.28 7.77 -10.17
N THR A 425 21.39 6.46 -9.97
CA THR A 425 21.99 5.54 -10.96
C THR A 425 20.97 5.06 -11.98
N ILE A 426 19.70 4.95 -11.57
CA ILE A 426 18.64 4.32 -12.37
C ILE A 426 17.72 5.31 -13.10
N TRP A 427 17.88 6.62 -12.89
CA TRP A 427 16.98 7.67 -13.44
C TRP A 427 16.76 7.63 -14.96
N ARG A 428 17.59 6.90 -15.70
CA ARG A 428 17.52 6.68 -17.15
C ARG A 428 17.24 5.22 -17.55
N ASP A 429 17.32 4.27 -16.63
CA ASP A 429 17.06 2.86 -16.93
C ASP A 429 15.55 2.56 -16.86
N TRP A 430 14.94 2.38 -18.03
CA TRP A 430 13.52 2.10 -18.14
C TRP A 430 13.10 0.74 -17.56
N ARG A 431 14.04 -0.19 -17.35
CA ARG A 431 13.76 -1.51 -16.78
C ARG A 431 13.74 -1.49 -15.24
N MET A 432 14.47 -0.56 -14.65
CA MET A 432 14.56 -0.40 -13.19
C MET A 432 13.58 0.65 -12.65
N LEU A 433 13.14 1.58 -13.50
CA LEU A 433 12.06 2.52 -13.18
C LEU A 433 10.69 1.82 -13.24
N PRO A 434 9.69 2.32 -12.48
CA PRO A 434 8.34 1.77 -12.56
C PRO A 434 7.77 1.95 -13.97
N THR A 435 6.73 1.18 -14.31
CA THR A 435 6.07 1.31 -15.62
C THR A 435 5.29 2.63 -15.75
N GLY A 436 4.82 3.17 -14.62
CA GLY A 436 3.99 4.37 -14.56
C GLY A 436 2.51 4.16 -14.88
N ILE A 437 2.10 2.93 -15.20
CA ILE A 437 0.71 2.61 -15.58
C ILE A 437 -0.25 2.90 -14.42
N ALA A 438 0.14 2.59 -13.18
CA ALA A 438 -0.68 2.88 -12.00
C ALA A 438 -0.93 4.39 -11.84
N SER A 439 0.14 5.19 -11.91
CA SER A 439 0.07 6.65 -11.82
C SER A 439 -0.75 7.28 -12.95
N LEU A 440 -0.52 6.85 -14.20
CA LEU A 440 -1.33 7.30 -15.34
C LEU A 440 -2.79 6.86 -15.20
N GLY A 441 -3.02 5.62 -14.74
CA GLY A 441 -4.35 5.07 -14.50
C GLY A 441 -5.11 5.85 -13.43
N ALA A 442 -4.46 6.18 -12.30
CA ALA A 442 -5.05 7.02 -11.25
C ALA A 442 -5.47 8.39 -11.81
N GLY A 443 -4.59 9.02 -12.60
CA GLY A 443 -4.90 10.27 -13.30
C GLY A 443 -6.09 10.12 -14.25
N ILE A 444 -6.07 9.16 -15.16
CA ILE A 444 -7.13 8.94 -16.16
C ILE A 444 -8.47 8.57 -15.52
N CYS A 445 -8.47 7.66 -14.54
CA CYS A 445 -9.69 7.25 -13.84
C CYS A 445 -10.35 8.42 -13.10
N SER A 446 -9.56 9.39 -12.61
CA SER A 446 -10.12 10.58 -11.97
C SER A 446 -10.95 11.44 -12.92
N PHE A 447 -10.64 11.43 -14.23
CA PHE A 447 -11.41 12.19 -15.23
C PHE A 447 -12.87 11.75 -15.37
N GLY A 448 -13.21 10.54 -14.93
CA GLY A 448 -14.60 10.09 -14.86
C GLY A 448 -15.48 11.00 -13.98
N LEU A 449 -14.90 11.63 -12.95
CA LEU A 449 -15.61 12.57 -12.07
C LEU A 449 -15.17 14.03 -12.27
N ILE A 450 -13.97 14.30 -12.79
CA ILE A 450 -13.56 15.67 -13.14
C ILE A 450 -14.46 16.24 -14.23
N VAL A 451 -14.71 15.48 -15.32
CA VAL A 451 -15.48 15.98 -16.48
C VAL A 451 -16.89 16.42 -16.08
N PRO A 452 -17.66 15.66 -15.28
CA PRO A 452 -18.96 16.14 -14.78
C PRO A 452 -18.92 17.41 -13.92
N CYS A 453 -17.77 17.73 -13.31
CA CYS A 453 -17.55 18.84 -12.39
C CYS A 453 -16.90 20.08 -13.04
N MET A 454 -16.51 20.01 -14.30
CA MET A 454 -15.85 21.12 -15.00
C MET A 454 -16.85 22.16 -15.53
N SER A 455 -16.51 23.44 -15.42
CA SER A 455 -17.29 24.57 -15.94
C SER A 455 -16.38 25.45 -16.82
N GLN A 456 -16.45 25.26 -18.12
CA GLN A 456 -15.63 25.95 -19.12
C GLN A 456 -16.54 26.62 -20.15
N LEU A 457 -16.03 27.62 -20.88
CA LEU A 457 -16.84 28.37 -21.86
C LEU A 457 -17.49 27.48 -22.93
N TRP A 458 -16.85 26.36 -23.28
CA TRP A 458 -17.31 25.41 -24.29
C TRP A 458 -18.02 24.17 -23.71
N TYR A 459 -17.99 23.97 -22.39
CA TYR A 459 -18.64 22.83 -21.75
C TYR A 459 -18.92 23.10 -20.27
N GLU A 460 -20.16 22.84 -19.86
CA GLU A 460 -20.57 22.88 -18.46
C GLU A 460 -21.12 21.52 -18.04
N GLY A 461 -20.44 20.88 -17.09
CA GLY A 461 -20.81 19.57 -16.58
C GLY A 461 -22.08 19.58 -15.73
N PRO A 462 -22.81 18.46 -15.63
CA PRO A 462 -24.06 18.38 -14.87
C PRO A 462 -23.90 18.70 -13.38
N ILE A 463 -22.75 18.40 -12.77
CA ILE A 463 -22.47 18.74 -11.36
C ILE A 463 -22.07 20.21 -11.26
N ALA A 464 -21.27 20.68 -12.23
CA ALA A 464 -20.78 22.05 -12.30
C ALA A 464 -21.92 23.09 -12.36
N LYS A 465 -23.04 22.77 -13.02
CA LYS A 465 -24.26 23.61 -13.05
C LYS A 465 -24.81 24.01 -11.69
N SER A 466 -24.56 23.18 -10.67
CA SER A 466 -25.05 23.40 -9.31
C SER A 466 -23.96 23.87 -8.35
N THR A 467 -22.70 23.52 -8.61
CA THR A 467 -21.59 23.69 -7.67
C THR A 467 -20.60 24.77 -8.10
N GLY A 468 -20.49 25.08 -9.38
CA GLY A 468 -19.35 25.79 -9.96
C GLY A 468 -18.27 24.82 -10.43
N ASP A 469 -17.17 25.37 -10.92
CA ASP A 469 -16.02 24.56 -11.28
C ASP A 469 -15.32 24.05 -10.03
N ILE A 470 -15.51 22.76 -9.72
CA ILE A 470 -14.78 22.06 -8.64
C ILE A 470 -13.84 20.98 -9.22
N GLY A 471 -13.50 21.12 -10.50
CA GLY A 471 -12.78 20.08 -11.24
C GLY A 471 -11.37 19.84 -10.69
N PHE A 472 -10.67 20.88 -10.23
CA PHE A 472 -9.30 20.73 -9.72
C PHE A 472 -9.25 20.08 -8.33
N GLU A 473 -10.21 20.38 -7.44
CA GLU A 473 -10.31 19.74 -6.12
C GLU A 473 -10.60 18.26 -6.27
N VAL A 474 -11.55 17.93 -7.16
CA VAL A 474 -11.88 16.54 -7.51
C VAL A 474 -10.66 15.85 -8.12
N ALA A 475 -9.95 16.51 -9.04
CA ALA A 475 -8.73 15.98 -9.63
C ALA A 475 -7.67 15.67 -8.57
N PHE A 476 -7.40 16.61 -7.65
CA PHE A 476 -6.41 16.43 -6.61
C PHE A 476 -6.77 15.27 -5.67
N CYS A 477 -7.98 15.29 -5.10
CA CYS A 477 -8.41 14.31 -4.10
C CYS A 477 -8.57 12.91 -4.69
N LEU A 478 -9.25 12.78 -5.83
CA LEU A 478 -9.56 11.49 -6.41
C LEU A 478 -8.31 10.81 -6.99
N THR A 479 -7.42 11.60 -7.62
CA THR A 479 -6.14 11.06 -8.10
C THR A 479 -5.28 10.60 -6.92
N ALA A 480 -5.25 11.34 -5.80
CA ALA A 480 -4.50 10.93 -4.62
C ALA A 480 -5.00 9.61 -4.04
N ILE A 481 -6.32 9.41 -3.98
CA ILE A 481 -6.94 8.16 -3.51
C ILE A 481 -6.58 6.99 -4.42
N PHE A 482 -6.73 7.16 -5.74
CA PHE A 482 -6.39 6.12 -6.71
C PHE A 482 -4.89 5.85 -6.82
N GLY A 483 -4.05 6.81 -6.41
CA GLY A 483 -2.60 6.70 -6.42
C GLY A 483 -1.99 5.95 -5.24
N LEU A 484 -2.78 5.57 -4.22
CA LEU A 484 -2.26 4.82 -3.07
C LEU A 484 -1.83 3.40 -3.50
N PRO A 485 -0.62 2.94 -3.11
CA PRO A 485 -0.13 1.64 -3.52
C PRO A 485 -0.95 0.52 -2.84
N LEU A 486 -1.32 -0.49 -3.62
CA LEU A 486 -1.66 -1.80 -3.07
C LEU A 486 -0.37 -2.48 -2.57
N PRO A 487 -0.45 -3.48 -1.69
CA PRO A 487 0.75 -4.24 -1.33
C PRO A 487 1.42 -4.83 -2.59
N PRO A 488 2.74 -5.03 -2.57
CA PRO A 488 3.45 -5.52 -3.74
C PRO A 488 3.08 -6.98 -4.05
N GLY A 489 3.22 -7.37 -5.31
CA GLY A 489 2.97 -8.73 -5.77
C GLY A 489 3.42 -8.91 -7.21
N PRO A 490 3.39 -10.15 -7.72
CA PRO A 490 3.71 -10.41 -9.11
C PRO A 490 2.80 -9.64 -10.08
N PRO A 491 3.20 -9.44 -11.34
CA PRO A 491 2.35 -8.77 -12.32
C PRO A 491 1.04 -9.52 -12.55
N ALA A 492 -0.08 -8.80 -12.53
CA ALA A 492 -1.41 -9.36 -12.76
C ALA A 492 -1.73 -9.45 -14.26
N GLU A 493 -2.39 -10.54 -14.69
CA GLU A 493 -2.99 -10.61 -16.03
C GLU A 493 -4.24 -9.68 -16.12
N PRO A 494 -4.50 -9.02 -17.26
CA PRO A 494 -5.57 -8.01 -17.42
C PRO A 494 -7.00 -8.47 -17.09
N PHE A 495 -7.28 -9.77 -17.03
CA PHE A 495 -8.62 -10.32 -16.74
C PHE A 495 -8.64 -11.42 -15.68
N PHE A 496 -7.64 -12.29 -15.69
CA PHE A 496 -7.55 -13.39 -14.72
C PHE A 496 -6.84 -12.99 -13.43
N GLY A 497 -6.21 -11.80 -13.43
CA GLY A 497 -5.32 -11.38 -12.36
C GLY A 497 -4.21 -12.40 -12.17
N HIS A 498 -4.17 -13.04 -11.00
CA HIS A 498 -3.17 -14.02 -10.61
C HIS A 498 -3.69 -15.46 -10.60
N PHE A 499 -4.90 -15.70 -11.13
CA PHE A 499 -5.54 -17.01 -11.06
C PHE A 499 -4.68 -18.14 -11.64
N ARG A 500 -3.87 -17.86 -12.66
CA ARG A 500 -2.96 -18.83 -13.29
C ARG A 500 -1.54 -18.81 -12.74
N SER A 501 -1.14 -17.73 -12.08
CA SER A 501 0.20 -17.57 -11.52
C SER A 501 0.30 -18.07 -10.07
N VAL A 502 -0.79 -18.09 -9.32
CA VAL A 502 -0.81 -18.65 -7.96
C VAL A 502 -0.74 -20.19 -8.02
N PRO A 503 0.27 -20.81 -7.40
CA PRO A 503 0.41 -22.26 -7.40
C PRO A 503 -0.68 -22.94 -6.56
N LEU A 504 -1.15 -24.10 -7.04
CA LEU A 504 -2.15 -24.92 -6.34
C LEU A 504 -1.54 -25.90 -5.34
N VAL A 505 -0.23 -26.17 -5.46
CA VAL A 505 0.53 -27.12 -4.64
C VAL A 505 1.56 -26.32 -3.86
N ASN A 506 1.57 -26.49 -2.53
CA ASN A 506 2.53 -25.86 -1.61
C ASN A 506 2.71 -24.34 -1.79
N PRO A 507 1.60 -23.57 -1.92
CA PRO A 507 1.67 -22.12 -2.17
C PRO A 507 2.40 -21.33 -1.09
N GLU A 508 2.46 -21.82 0.14
CA GLU A 508 3.19 -21.20 1.24
C GLU A 508 4.68 -20.98 0.96
N PHE A 509 5.32 -21.85 0.17
CA PHE A 509 6.74 -21.70 -0.19
C PHE A 509 6.93 -20.67 -1.29
N SER A 510 6.08 -20.66 -2.32
CA SER A 510 6.14 -19.63 -3.36
C SER A 510 5.86 -18.24 -2.79
N TYR A 511 4.99 -18.12 -1.78
CA TYR A 511 4.80 -16.86 -1.08
C TYR A 511 6.03 -16.44 -0.27
N ILE A 512 6.81 -17.37 0.29
CA ILE A 512 8.10 -17.05 0.94
C ILE A 512 9.09 -16.52 -0.10
N GLU A 513 9.19 -17.19 -1.26
CA GLU A 513 10.07 -16.78 -2.36
C GLU A 513 9.71 -15.38 -2.89
N TRP A 514 8.43 -15.13 -3.14
CA TRP A 514 7.94 -13.81 -3.55
C TRP A 514 8.14 -12.75 -2.47
N GLY A 515 8.05 -13.11 -1.19
CA GLY A 515 8.39 -12.18 -0.10
C GLY A 515 9.84 -11.70 -0.19
N LYS A 516 10.77 -12.59 -0.55
CA LYS A 516 12.18 -12.26 -0.81
C LYS A 516 12.33 -11.45 -2.11
N GLU A 517 11.70 -11.87 -3.20
CA GLU A 517 11.77 -11.20 -4.52
C GLU A 517 11.26 -9.76 -4.48
N TYR A 518 10.10 -9.53 -3.88
CA TYR A 518 9.46 -8.21 -3.78
C TYR A 518 9.89 -7.42 -2.53
N SER A 519 10.83 -7.95 -1.73
CA SER A 519 11.31 -7.33 -0.49
C SER A 519 10.17 -6.86 0.43
N SER A 520 9.15 -7.72 0.59
CA SER A 520 7.94 -7.41 1.35
C SER A 520 7.44 -8.60 2.15
N ASP A 521 7.00 -8.34 3.37
CA ASP A 521 6.34 -9.31 4.24
C ASP A 521 4.81 -9.34 4.08
N VAL A 522 4.26 -8.43 3.26
CA VAL A 522 2.85 -8.37 2.88
C VAL A 522 2.75 -8.41 1.37
N LEU A 523 2.11 -9.44 0.84
CA LEU A 523 1.94 -9.64 -0.59
C LEU A 523 0.48 -9.43 -0.99
N TYR A 524 0.25 -8.88 -2.18
CA TYR A 524 -1.07 -8.71 -2.77
C TYR A 524 -1.25 -9.55 -4.03
N PHE A 525 -2.43 -10.11 -4.17
CA PHE A 525 -2.89 -10.78 -5.38
C PHE A 525 -4.32 -10.35 -5.68
N ASN A 526 -4.63 -10.16 -6.94
CA ASN A 526 -5.99 -10.10 -7.45
C ASN A 526 -6.32 -11.44 -8.13
N ILE A 527 -7.28 -12.22 -7.63
CA ILE A 527 -7.72 -13.47 -8.24
C ILE A 527 -9.15 -13.32 -8.74
N LEU A 528 -9.35 -13.31 -10.06
CA LEU A 528 -10.67 -13.15 -10.69
C LEU A 528 -11.47 -11.93 -10.17
N GLY A 529 -10.79 -10.80 -9.95
CA GLY A 529 -11.39 -9.57 -9.43
C GLY A 529 -11.52 -9.52 -7.90
N ARG A 530 -11.06 -10.54 -7.18
CA ARG A 530 -11.06 -10.55 -5.71
C ARG A 530 -9.67 -10.26 -5.14
N PRO A 531 -9.54 -9.25 -4.26
CA PRO A 531 -8.28 -8.96 -3.58
C PRO A 531 -7.96 -10.03 -2.54
N VAL A 532 -6.70 -10.46 -2.53
CA VAL A 532 -6.11 -11.42 -1.62
C VAL A 532 -4.81 -10.83 -1.09
N VAL A 533 -4.59 -10.93 0.22
CA VAL A 533 -3.34 -10.52 0.86
C VAL A 533 -2.75 -11.70 1.62
N VAL A 534 -1.43 -11.89 1.51
CA VAL A 534 -0.69 -12.90 2.26
C VAL A 534 0.27 -12.20 3.22
N LEU A 535 0.23 -12.60 4.50
CA LEU A 535 1.08 -12.09 5.56
C LEU A 535 2.18 -13.10 5.85
N ASN A 536 3.43 -12.76 5.52
CA ASN A 536 4.60 -13.62 5.71
C ASN A 536 5.34 -13.37 7.04
N SER A 537 5.14 -12.21 7.68
CA SER A 537 5.76 -11.92 9.00
C SER A 537 4.77 -12.04 10.15
N ALA A 538 5.29 -12.46 11.31
CA ALA A 538 4.51 -12.51 12.55
C ALA A 538 4.04 -11.12 12.98
N LYS A 539 4.86 -10.09 12.73
CA LYS A 539 4.54 -8.69 13.02
C LYS A 539 3.30 -8.24 12.25
N ALA A 540 3.26 -8.44 10.92
CA ALA A 540 2.12 -8.04 10.10
C ALA A 540 0.85 -8.81 10.49
N ALA A 541 0.97 -10.10 10.79
CA ALA A 541 -0.16 -10.91 11.27
C ALA A 541 -0.70 -10.45 12.63
N VAL A 542 0.17 -10.09 13.59
CA VAL A 542 -0.24 -9.54 14.88
C VAL A 542 -0.90 -8.17 14.71
N ASP A 543 -0.31 -7.27 13.92
CA ASP A 543 -0.82 -5.91 13.73
C ASP A 543 -2.21 -5.91 13.08
N LEU A 544 -2.42 -6.76 12.06
CA LEU A 544 -3.71 -6.84 11.37
C LEU A 544 -4.71 -7.76 12.10
N LEU A 545 -4.35 -9.02 12.32
CA LEU A 545 -5.31 -10.02 12.79
C LEU A 545 -5.56 -9.96 14.30
N SER A 546 -4.63 -9.42 15.09
CA SER A 546 -4.79 -9.31 16.55
C SER A 546 -5.14 -7.89 16.99
N LYS A 547 -4.29 -6.89 16.70
CA LYS A 547 -4.54 -5.49 17.14
C LYS A 547 -5.74 -4.89 16.44
N LYS A 548 -5.87 -5.08 15.12
CA LYS A 548 -7.05 -4.69 14.33
C LYS A 548 -8.06 -5.84 14.17
N GLY A 549 -8.10 -6.78 15.11
CA GLY A 549 -8.90 -8.01 14.99
C GLY A 549 -10.41 -7.80 14.84
N SER A 550 -10.96 -6.61 15.11
CA SER A 550 -12.36 -6.27 14.78
C SER A 550 -12.64 -6.23 13.29
N ASN A 551 -11.70 -5.70 12.49
CA ASN A 551 -11.83 -5.64 11.04
C ASN A 551 -11.56 -7.00 10.38
N TYR A 552 -10.67 -7.81 10.97
CA TYR A 552 -10.17 -9.04 10.34
C TYR A 552 -10.72 -10.35 10.93
N GLN A 553 -11.79 -10.31 11.72
CA GLN A 553 -12.41 -11.52 12.32
C GLN A 553 -13.38 -12.28 11.41
N ASP A 554 -13.76 -11.72 10.26
CA ASP A 554 -14.68 -12.36 9.32
C ASP A 554 -13.97 -13.47 8.51
N ARG A 555 -14.77 -14.34 7.89
CA ARG A 555 -14.32 -15.38 6.97
C ARG A 555 -14.86 -15.12 5.57
N PRO A 556 -14.11 -15.48 4.51
CA PRO A 556 -14.71 -15.62 3.19
C PRO A 556 -15.75 -16.74 3.23
N ARG A 557 -16.66 -16.73 2.26
CA ARG A 557 -17.67 -17.79 2.16
C ARG A 557 -17.05 -19.05 1.55
N PHE A 558 -16.96 -20.12 2.34
CA PHE A 558 -16.43 -21.41 1.92
C PHE A 558 -17.54 -22.29 1.31
N VAL A 559 -18.00 -21.95 0.11
CA VAL A 559 -19.14 -22.61 -0.55
C VAL A 559 -18.88 -24.10 -0.74
N LEU A 560 -17.65 -24.48 -1.08
CA LEU A 560 -17.28 -25.89 -1.21
C LEU A 560 -17.51 -26.67 0.09
N PHE A 561 -17.09 -26.10 1.23
CA PHE A 561 -17.24 -26.70 2.55
C PHE A 561 -18.71 -26.67 3.02
N GLU A 562 -19.49 -25.65 2.63
CA GLU A 562 -20.95 -25.65 2.82
C GLU A 562 -21.61 -26.84 2.11
N VAL A 563 -21.24 -27.12 0.86
CA VAL A 563 -21.77 -28.26 0.09
C VAL A 563 -21.42 -29.60 0.75
N MET A 564 -20.21 -29.70 1.30
CA MET A 564 -19.71 -30.90 1.99
C MET A 564 -20.40 -31.14 3.34
N GLY A 565 -21.04 -30.13 3.94
CA GLY A 565 -21.79 -30.25 5.20
C GLY A 565 -21.18 -29.50 6.40
N TRP A 566 -20.09 -28.76 6.21
CA TRP A 566 -19.38 -28.05 7.28
C TRP A 566 -19.99 -26.68 7.67
N GLY A 567 -21.16 -26.33 7.15
CA GLY A 567 -21.73 -24.98 7.25
C GLY A 567 -22.02 -24.49 8.68
N MET A 568 -22.17 -25.41 9.65
CA MET A 568 -22.45 -25.09 11.06
C MET A 568 -21.22 -25.23 11.96
N THR A 569 -20.05 -25.53 11.41
CA THR A 569 -18.82 -25.79 12.18
C THR A 569 -18.04 -24.50 12.41
N LEU A 570 -17.61 -24.26 13.66
CA LEU A 570 -16.99 -23.00 14.12
C LEU A 570 -15.91 -22.42 13.18
N THR A 571 -15.06 -23.28 12.62
CA THR A 571 -13.95 -22.91 11.75
C THR A 571 -14.39 -22.10 10.52
N PHE A 572 -15.53 -22.46 9.93
CA PHE A 572 -16.04 -21.93 8.66
C PHE A 572 -17.13 -20.87 8.84
N LEU A 573 -17.66 -20.70 10.06
CA LEU A 573 -18.66 -19.67 10.35
C LEU A 573 -18.09 -18.27 10.12
N ARG A 574 -18.84 -17.45 9.38
CA ARG A 574 -18.58 -16.00 9.23
C ARG A 574 -18.80 -15.25 10.54
N SER A 575 -18.24 -14.06 10.65
CA SER A 575 -18.46 -13.22 11.84
C SER A 575 -19.96 -12.94 12.01
N GLY A 576 -20.47 -13.09 13.22
CA GLY A 576 -21.89 -12.89 13.55
C GLY A 576 -22.33 -13.65 14.80
N PRO A 577 -23.63 -13.60 15.15
CA PRO A 577 -24.16 -14.20 16.37
C PRO A 577 -23.87 -15.70 16.50
N LYS A 578 -24.00 -16.47 15.41
CA LYS A 578 -23.69 -17.91 15.40
C LYS A 578 -22.22 -18.20 15.72
N PHE A 579 -21.30 -17.45 15.11
CA PHE A 579 -19.87 -17.58 15.42
C PHE A 579 -19.60 -17.28 16.90
N GLN A 580 -20.16 -16.20 17.44
CA GLN A 580 -19.98 -15.83 18.85
C GLN A 580 -20.52 -16.91 19.80
N LEU A 581 -21.69 -17.49 19.49
CA LEU A 581 -22.29 -18.57 20.27
C LEU A 581 -21.39 -19.81 20.29
N HIS A 582 -21.04 -20.34 19.11
CA HIS A 582 -20.19 -21.54 18.99
C HIS A 582 -18.80 -21.31 19.60
N ARG A 583 -18.25 -20.11 19.40
CA ARG A 583 -16.95 -19.73 19.96
C ARG A 583 -16.99 -19.73 21.48
N LYS A 584 -18.05 -19.18 22.08
CA LYS A 584 -18.24 -19.14 23.54
C LYS A 584 -18.30 -20.56 24.10
N ILE A 585 -19.11 -21.44 23.52
CA ILE A 585 -19.28 -22.84 23.95
C ILE A 585 -17.94 -23.58 23.95
N ILE A 586 -17.21 -23.50 22.84
CA ILE A 586 -15.95 -24.25 22.70
C ILE A 586 -14.87 -23.62 23.59
N GLN A 587 -14.70 -22.30 23.56
CA GLN A 587 -13.63 -21.63 24.29
C GLN A 587 -13.76 -21.75 25.81
N SER A 588 -14.98 -21.74 26.38
CA SER A 588 -15.17 -21.89 27.83
C SER A 588 -14.66 -23.22 28.37
N ASN A 589 -14.76 -24.29 27.56
CA ASN A 589 -14.36 -25.65 27.94
C ASN A 589 -12.86 -25.91 27.72
N PHE A 590 -12.17 -25.10 26.92
CA PHE A 590 -10.76 -25.32 26.56
C PHE A 590 -9.80 -24.20 27.00
N THR A 591 -10.22 -23.37 27.96
CA THR A 591 -9.28 -22.45 28.64
C THR A 591 -8.19 -23.23 29.38
N LYS A 592 -7.06 -22.57 29.68
CA LYS A 592 -5.94 -23.19 30.41
C LYS A 592 -6.37 -23.83 31.74
N SER A 593 -7.33 -23.24 32.45
CA SER A 593 -7.87 -23.79 33.71
C SER A 593 -8.90 -24.90 33.45
N ALA A 594 -9.78 -24.74 32.47
CA ALA A 594 -10.83 -25.72 32.18
C ALA A 594 -10.27 -27.07 31.73
N ILE A 595 -9.15 -27.10 30.99
CA ILE A 595 -8.58 -28.37 30.51
C ILE A 595 -8.00 -29.26 31.62
N VAL A 596 -7.78 -28.74 32.82
CA VAL A 596 -7.23 -29.52 33.95
C VAL A 596 -8.11 -30.72 34.29
N GLN A 597 -9.43 -30.57 34.13
CA GLN A 597 -10.40 -31.65 34.36
C GLN A 597 -10.22 -32.85 33.41
N TYR A 598 -9.55 -32.67 32.26
CA TYR A 598 -9.36 -33.71 31.25
C TYR A 598 -8.01 -34.43 31.39
N ARG A 599 -7.16 -34.05 32.35
CA ARG A 599 -5.81 -34.62 32.53
C ARG A 599 -5.83 -36.13 32.79
N SER A 600 -6.72 -36.59 33.67
CA SER A 600 -6.87 -38.02 33.97
C SER A 600 -7.26 -38.84 32.73
N LEU A 601 -8.14 -38.31 31.88
CA LEU A 601 -8.50 -38.90 30.60
C LEU A 601 -7.29 -38.94 29.66
N GLN A 602 -6.56 -37.83 29.51
CA GLN A 602 -5.35 -37.78 28.68
C GLN A 602 -4.28 -38.79 29.13
N GLU A 603 -4.07 -38.92 30.45
CA GLU A 603 -3.16 -39.93 31.01
C GLU A 603 -3.63 -41.36 30.72
N ARG A 604 -4.91 -41.65 30.95
CA ARG A 604 -5.51 -42.97 30.70
C ARG A 604 -5.33 -43.36 29.23
N GLU A 605 -5.76 -42.49 28.32
CA GLU A 605 -5.71 -42.78 26.89
C GLU A 605 -4.28 -42.92 26.38
N ALA A 606 -3.33 -42.14 26.92
CA ALA A 606 -1.91 -42.23 26.55
C ALA A 606 -1.32 -43.59 26.95
N ARG A 607 -1.60 -44.06 28.16
CA ARG A 607 -1.12 -45.37 28.65
C ARG A 607 -1.69 -46.52 27.83
N ILE A 608 -2.99 -46.49 27.52
CA ILE A 608 -3.64 -47.50 26.66
C ILE A 608 -3.01 -47.50 25.26
N ALA A 609 -2.77 -46.31 24.68
CA ALA A 609 -2.17 -46.22 23.34
C ALA A 609 -0.76 -46.78 23.32
N VAL A 610 0.09 -46.43 24.29
CA VAL A 610 1.46 -46.94 24.36
C VAL A 610 1.50 -48.44 24.67
N HIS A 611 0.62 -48.94 25.53
CA HIS A 611 0.49 -50.38 25.74
C HIS A 611 0.06 -51.11 24.46
N SER A 612 -0.90 -50.58 23.71
CA SER A 612 -1.29 -51.16 22.43
C SER A 612 -0.14 -51.18 21.42
N ILE A 613 0.70 -50.14 21.40
CA ILE A 613 1.92 -50.09 20.57
C ILE A 613 2.94 -51.15 21.03
N MET A 614 3.05 -51.42 22.34
CA MET A 614 3.93 -52.48 22.84
C MET A 614 3.49 -53.87 22.40
N GLN A 615 2.17 -54.13 22.38
CA GLN A 615 1.62 -55.42 21.94
C GLN A 615 1.73 -55.61 20.42
N ASP A 616 1.53 -54.54 19.65
CA ASP A 616 1.65 -54.54 18.21
C ASP A 616 2.29 -53.24 17.70
N SER A 617 3.61 -53.29 17.52
CA SER A 617 4.39 -52.15 17.05
C SER A 617 4.08 -51.77 15.60
N THR A 618 3.45 -52.65 14.81
CA THR A 618 3.12 -52.36 13.40
C THR A 618 1.93 -51.43 13.27
N ASN A 619 1.01 -51.43 14.24
CA ASN A 619 -0.21 -50.64 14.26
C ASN A 619 -0.11 -49.37 15.14
N TRP A 620 1.09 -48.77 15.22
CA TRP A 620 1.33 -47.64 16.10
C TRP A 620 0.60 -46.36 15.67
N GLU A 621 0.44 -46.13 14.37
CA GLU A 621 -0.34 -44.99 13.86
C GLU A 621 -1.83 -45.10 14.24
N ALA A 622 -2.40 -46.31 14.17
CA ALA A 622 -3.78 -46.55 14.59
C ALA A 622 -3.94 -46.29 16.10
N SER A 623 -2.98 -46.75 16.91
CA SER A 623 -2.98 -46.53 18.36
C SER A 623 -2.90 -45.05 18.75
N THR A 624 -2.03 -44.28 18.08
CA THR A 624 -1.91 -42.82 18.31
C THR A 624 -3.11 -42.03 17.77
N ARG A 625 -3.77 -42.51 16.70
CA ARG A 625 -5.02 -41.94 16.19
C ARG A 625 -6.16 -42.19 17.17
N ARG A 626 -6.28 -43.42 17.67
CA ARG A 626 -7.25 -43.81 18.71
C ARG A 626 -7.09 -42.96 19.97
N PHE A 627 -5.88 -42.71 20.43
CA PHE A 627 -5.60 -41.78 21.53
C PHE A 627 -6.27 -40.41 21.32
N SER A 628 -6.00 -39.78 20.17
CA SER A 628 -6.50 -38.42 19.89
C SER A 628 -8.02 -38.40 19.75
N SER A 629 -8.60 -39.37 19.05
CA SER A 629 -10.05 -39.49 18.85
C SER A 629 -10.81 -39.80 20.14
N ALA A 630 -10.28 -40.70 20.99
CA ALA A 630 -10.92 -41.10 22.23
C ALA A 630 -11.09 -39.92 23.19
N ILE A 631 -10.08 -39.07 23.32
CA ILE A 631 -10.13 -37.88 24.17
C ILE A 631 -11.27 -36.96 23.74
N VAL A 632 -11.35 -36.59 22.45
CA VAL A 632 -12.36 -35.63 21.99
C VAL A 632 -13.76 -36.20 21.91
N LEU A 633 -13.92 -37.50 21.66
CA LEU A 633 -15.22 -38.18 21.69
C LEU A 633 -15.75 -38.32 23.10
N SER A 634 -14.88 -38.60 24.08
CA SER A 634 -15.24 -38.61 25.49
C SER A 634 -15.66 -37.22 25.96
N ILE A 635 -14.87 -36.19 25.66
CA ILE A 635 -15.18 -34.80 26.04
C ILE A 635 -16.46 -34.28 25.35
N GLY A 636 -16.57 -34.50 24.04
CA GLY A 636 -17.67 -33.97 23.23
C GLY A 636 -18.98 -34.71 23.44
N PHE A 637 -18.94 -36.05 23.48
CA PHE A 637 -20.12 -36.91 23.39
C PHE A 637 -20.21 -38.00 24.49
N GLY A 638 -19.25 -38.07 25.41
CA GLY A 638 -19.27 -39.07 26.50
C GLY A 638 -19.03 -40.50 25.99
N ILE A 639 -18.36 -40.64 24.84
CA ILE A 639 -18.13 -41.93 24.20
C ILE A 639 -16.72 -42.43 24.56
N THR A 640 -16.65 -43.68 25.04
CA THR A 640 -15.38 -44.38 25.28
C THR A 640 -15.02 -45.24 24.07
N ILE A 641 -13.73 -45.26 23.68
CA ILE A 641 -13.20 -46.12 22.62
C ILE A 641 -12.27 -47.15 23.25
N ASP A 642 -12.58 -48.43 23.05
CA ASP A 642 -11.83 -49.54 23.67
C ASP A 642 -10.94 -50.32 22.68
N SER A 643 -11.00 -50.01 21.37
CA SER A 643 -10.25 -50.72 20.33
C SER A 643 -9.74 -49.79 19.22
N ASN A 644 -8.63 -50.16 18.59
CA ASN A 644 -8.05 -49.48 17.43
C ASN A 644 -8.88 -49.66 16.15
N ASP A 645 -9.84 -50.60 16.13
CA ASP A 645 -10.75 -50.83 15.00
C ASP A 645 -12.18 -50.30 15.28
N HIS A 646 -12.34 -49.45 16.29
CA HIS A 646 -13.66 -48.94 16.66
C HIS A 646 -14.28 -48.15 15.50
N PRO A 647 -15.57 -48.35 15.16
CA PRO A 647 -16.25 -47.65 14.05
C PRO A 647 -16.14 -46.11 14.04
N TYR A 648 -15.96 -45.45 15.19
CA TYR A 648 -15.78 -44.00 15.26
C TYR A 648 -14.44 -43.51 14.71
N LEU A 649 -13.41 -44.37 14.71
CA LEU A 649 -12.11 -44.06 14.10
C LEU A 649 -12.26 -43.97 12.59
N LYS A 650 -13.02 -44.89 11.99
CA LYS A 650 -13.36 -44.85 10.58
C LYS A 650 -14.13 -43.59 10.18
N LEU A 651 -15.08 -43.16 11.02
CA LEU A 651 -15.79 -41.88 10.81
C LEU A 651 -14.85 -40.67 10.79
N THR A 652 -13.86 -40.66 11.68
CA THR A 652 -12.84 -39.60 11.74
C THR A 652 -11.95 -39.61 10.49
N GLU A 653 -11.53 -40.81 10.06
CA GLU A 653 -10.73 -41.01 8.85
C GLU A 653 -11.45 -40.54 7.60
N ASP A 654 -12.71 -40.97 7.42
CA ASP A 654 -13.50 -40.62 6.24
C ASP A 654 -13.75 -39.10 6.19
N ALA A 655 -14.03 -38.46 7.34
CA ALA A 655 -14.20 -37.02 7.41
C ALA A 655 -12.89 -36.25 7.19
N ASN A 656 -11.75 -36.76 7.66
CA ASN A 656 -10.45 -36.19 7.40
C ASN A 656 -10.08 -36.30 5.91
N PHE A 657 -10.30 -37.47 5.31
CA PHE A 657 -10.08 -37.69 3.89
C PHE A 657 -10.94 -36.75 3.04
N ALA A 658 -12.22 -36.60 3.40
CA ALA A 658 -13.15 -35.66 2.76
C ALA A 658 -12.59 -34.23 2.77
N THR A 659 -12.10 -33.78 3.93
CA THR A 659 -11.63 -32.41 4.18
C THR A 659 -10.29 -32.13 3.49
N THR A 660 -9.31 -33.03 3.63
CA THR A 660 -7.95 -32.83 3.11
C THR A 660 -7.91 -32.91 1.58
N ASN A 661 -8.71 -33.78 0.97
CA ASN A 661 -8.73 -33.99 -0.48
C ASN A 661 -9.77 -33.14 -1.22
N GLY A 662 -10.54 -32.31 -0.51
CA GLY A 662 -11.55 -31.44 -1.11
C GLY A 662 -10.97 -30.27 -1.92
N GLY A 663 -9.72 -29.88 -1.65
CA GLY A 663 -9.07 -28.70 -2.21
C GLY A 663 -8.88 -27.59 -1.17
N SER A 664 -8.08 -26.58 -1.51
CA SER A 664 -7.78 -25.48 -0.59
C SER A 664 -9.02 -24.60 -0.33
N PRO A 665 -9.28 -24.20 0.93
CA PRO A 665 -10.39 -23.31 1.23
C PRO A 665 -10.27 -21.94 0.55
N ALA A 666 -11.42 -21.42 0.11
CA ALA A 666 -11.58 -20.12 -0.52
C ALA A 666 -10.82 -19.92 -1.85
N SER A 667 -10.29 -20.99 -2.44
CA SER A 667 -9.56 -20.93 -3.71
C SER A 667 -10.23 -21.70 -4.85
N THR A 668 -11.36 -22.37 -4.62
CA THR A 668 -12.04 -23.12 -5.68
C THR A 668 -13.01 -22.26 -6.49
N ILE A 669 -13.26 -22.64 -7.75
CA ILE A 669 -14.17 -21.90 -8.66
C ILE A 669 -15.57 -21.71 -8.03
N VAL A 670 -16.06 -22.68 -7.24
CA VAL A 670 -17.36 -22.57 -6.58
C VAL A 670 -17.35 -21.57 -5.41
N ASP A 671 -16.20 -21.30 -4.81
CA ASP A 671 -16.04 -20.23 -3.80
C ASP A 671 -16.03 -18.84 -4.46
N TYR A 672 -15.49 -18.73 -5.68
CA TYR A 672 -15.54 -17.50 -6.49
C TYR A 672 -16.93 -17.24 -7.10
N PHE A 673 -17.60 -18.30 -7.55
CA PHE A 673 -18.90 -18.21 -8.21
C PHE A 673 -19.87 -19.21 -7.56
N PRO A 674 -20.54 -18.82 -6.45
CA PRO A 674 -21.39 -19.71 -5.65
C PRO A 674 -22.52 -20.38 -6.44
N ILE A 675 -22.96 -19.79 -7.56
CA ILE A 675 -24.03 -20.33 -8.40
C ILE A 675 -23.67 -21.72 -8.98
N PHE A 676 -22.38 -22.03 -9.18
CA PHE A 676 -21.95 -23.33 -9.70
C PHE A 676 -22.23 -24.48 -8.73
N LYS A 677 -22.54 -24.22 -7.46
CA LYS A 677 -22.89 -25.29 -6.51
C LYS A 677 -24.17 -26.05 -6.90
N TYR A 678 -25.01 -25.46 -7.74
CA TYR A 678 -26.22 -26.08 -8.28
C TYR A 678 -25.99 -26.80 -9.61
N ALA A 679 -24.84 -26.60 -10.26
CA ALA A 679 -24.56 -27.20 -11.56
C ALA A 679 -24.39 -28.72 -11.42
N PRO A 680 -25.03 -29.54 -12.27
CA PRO A 680 -24.87 -30.98 -12.24
C PRO A 680 -23.42 -31.38 -12.57
N ASN A 681 -22.99 -32.55 -12.08
CA ASN A 681 -21.57 -32.99 -12.19
C ASN A 681 -21.05 -32.99 -13.64
N TRP A 682 -21.88 -33.32 -14.62
CA TRP A 682 -21.51 -33.35 -16.05
C TRP A 682 -21.25 -31.95 -16.63
N LEU A 683 -21.90 -30.91 -16.09
CA LEU A 683 -21.80 -29.53 -16.56
C LEU A 683 -20.65 -28.78 -15.87
N ALA A 684 -20.49 -28.96 -14.56
CA ALA A 684 -19.48 -28.25 -13.79
C ALA A 684 -18.05 -28.74 -14.07
N ARG A 685 -17.88 -30.03 -14.44
CA ARG A 685 -16.59 -30.71 -14.66
C ARG A 685 -15.52 -30.42 -13.58
N SER A 686 -15.96 -30.11 -12.35
CA SER A 686 -15.10 -29.69 -11.24
C SER A 686 -14.84 -30.87 -10.32
N LYS A 687 -13.59 -31.35 -10.27
CA LYS A 687 -13.16 -32.42 -9.35
C LYS A 687 -13.43 -32.06 -7.88
N PRO A 688 -13.09 -30.85 -7.38
CA PRO A 688 -13.41 -30.44 -6.02
C PRO A 688 -14.91 -30.51 -5.68
N LEU A 689 -15.77 -30.00 -6.57
CA LEU A 689 -17.22 -29.97 -6.32
C LEU A 689 -17.82 -31.39 -6.32
N LYS A 690 -17.36 -32.25 -7.22
CA LYS A 690 -17.75 -33.66 -7.23
C LYS A 690 -17.33 -34.33 -5.92
N HIS A 691 -16.07 -34.17 -5.52
CA HIS A 691 -15.55 -34.70 -4.25
C HIS A 691 -16.37 -34.23 -3.04
N ALA A 692 -16.67 -32.94 -2.94
CA ALA A 692 -17.49 -32.40 -1.85
C ALA A 692 -18.90 -33.02 -1.79
N ARG A 693 -19.49 -33.38 -2.93
CA ARG A 693 -20.80 -34.06 -2.98
C ARG A 693 -20.67 -35.54 -2.59
N ASP A 694 -19.71 -36.23 -3.18
CA ASP A 694 -19.48 -37.66 -2.98
C ASP A 694 -19.12 -37.96 -1.51
N TRP A 695 -18.42 -37.05 -0.83
CA TRP A 695 -18.00 -37.19 0.57
C TRP A 695 -18.89 -36.48 1.60
N LYS A 696 -20.00 -35.89 1.17
CA LYS A 696 -20.94 -35.20 2.09
C LYS A 696 -21.43 -36.11 3.21
N TYR A 697 -21.66 -37.39 2.91
CA TYR A 697 -22.13 -38.37 3.90
C TYR A 697 -21.17 -38.51 5.09
N ALA A 698 -19.85 -38.46 4.86
CA ALA A 698 -18.85 -38.63 5.90
C ALA A 698 -18.95 -37.51 6.94
N ILE A 699 -19.16 -36.27 6.49
CA ILE A 699 -19.32 -35.11 7.37
C ILE A 699 -20.63 -35.17 8.12
N LEU A 700 -21.72 -35.55 7.46
CA LEU A 700 -23.01 -35.72 8.14
C LEU A 700 -22.93 -36.81 9.21
N ASN A 701 -22.35 -37.96 8.89
CA ASN A 701 -22.19 -39.08 9.83
C ASN A 701 -21.34 -38.70 11.04
N LEU A 702 -20.30 -37.87 10.85
CA LEU A 702 -19.47 -37.37 11.94
C LEU A 702 -20.27 -36.52 12.95
N HIS A 703 -21.30 -35.81 12.51
CA HIS A 703 -22.17 -35.01 13.39
C HIS A 703 -23.33 -35.84 13.96
N GLU A 704 -23.99 -36.65 13.11
CA GLU A 704 -25.24 -37.32 13.45
C GLU A 704 -25.04 -38.58 14.30
N ILE A 705 -24.06 -39.43 13.99
CA ILE A 705 -23.92 -40.75 14.63
C ILE A 705 -23.52 -40.63 16.11
N PRO A 706 -22.48 -39.86 16.49
CA PRO A 706 -22.14 -39.66 17.91
C PRO A 706 -23.30 -39.03 18.69
N PHE A 707 -23.97 -38.05 18.08
CA PHE A 707 -25.07 -37.32 18.72
C PHE A 707 -26.30 -38.20 18.94
N ALA A 708 -26.71 -39.00 17.95
CA ALA A 708 -27.82 -39.94 18.07
C ALA A 708 -27.57 -41.00 19.15
N ASN A 709 -26.33 -41.50 19.23
CA ASN A 709 -25.95 -42.46 20.26
C ASN A 709 -25.94 -41.84 21.65
N LEU A 710 -25.48 -40.59 21.80
CA LEU A 710 -25.61 -39.84 23.05
C LEU A 710 -27.08 -39.66 23.46
N GLN A 711 -27.96 -39.26 22.54
CA GLN A 711 -29.39 -39.12 22.84
C GLN A 711 -30.02 -40.44 23.31
N LYS A 712 -29.60 -41.57 22.72
CA LYS A 712 -30.02 -42.90 23.17
C LYS A 712 -29.52 -43.20 24.58
N ALA A 713 -28.23 -42.94 24.86
CA ALA A 713 -27.64 -43.16 26.18
C ALA A 713 -28.29 -42.29 27.27
N ILE A 714 -28.68 -41.06 26.96
CA ILE A 714 -29.41 -40.16 27.88
C ILE A 714 -30.78 -40.77 28.21
N LYS A 715 -31.53 -41.25 27.20
CA LYS A 715 -32.84 -41.88 27.41
C LYS A 715 -32.75 -43.17 28.23
N GLU A 716 -31.67 -43.92 28.08
CA GLU A 716 -31.41 -45.17 28.80
C GLU A 716 -30.80 -44.93 30.20
N GLY A 717 -30.46 -43.69 30.57
CA GLY A 717 -29.89 -43.35 31.87
C GLY A 717 -28.44 -43.80 32.05
N ILE A 718 -27.72 -44.09 30.96
CA ILE A 718 -26.34 -44.60 30.95
C ILE A 718 -25.33 -43.60 30.35
N ALA A 719 -25.76 -42.38 30.02
CA ALA A 719 -24.89 -41.36 29.44
C ALA A 719 -23.78 -40.93 30.41
N GLN A 720 -22.56 -40.81 29.88
CA GLN A 720 -21.44 -40.19 30.60
C GLN A 720 -21.47 -38.68 30.42
N ASN A 721 -21.07 -37.95 31.47
CA ASN A 721 -20.97 -36.49 31.47
C ASN A 721 -20.09 -36.01 30.30
N CYS A 722 -20.66 -35.17 29.44
CA CYS A 722 -19.99 -34.58 28.29
C CYS A 722 -20.57 -33.22 27.91
N ILE A 723 -19.86 -32.47 27.07
CA ILE A 723 -20.28 -31.13 26.65
C ILE A 723 -21.65 -31.16 25.96
N ALA A 724 -21.89 -32.09 25.04
CA ALA A 724 -23.17 -32.19 24.34
C ALA A 724 -24.34 -32.46 25.29
N GLN A 725 -24.14 -33.31 26.31
CA GLN A 725 -25.17 -33.56 27.33
C GLN A 725 -25.48 -32.30 28.14
N THR A 726 -24.46 -31.61 28.66
CA THR A 726 -24.64 -30.37 29.42
C THR A 726 -25.38 -29.31 28.61
N LEU A 727 -25.05 -29.16 27.32
CA LEU A 727 -25.73 -28.21 26.44
C LEU A 727 -27.19 -28.57 26.19
N LEU A 728 -27.52 -29.87 26.09
CA LEU A 728 -28.90 -30.34 25.96
C LEU A 728 -29.71 -30.08 27.23
N GLU A 729 -29.12 -30.33 28.40
CA GLU A 729 -29.74 -30.06 29.70
C GLU A 729 -29.96 -28.56 29.92
N GLU A 730 -28.98 -27.71 29.59
CA GLU A 730 -29.11 -26.25 29.63
C GLU A 730 -30.20 -25.73 28.68
N SER A 731 -30.29 -26.31 27.48
CA SER A 731 -31.31 -25.98 26.49
C SER A 731 -32.71 -26.29 27.03
N ALA A 732 -32.91 -27.51 27.56
CA ALA A 732 -34.18 -27.94 28.13
C ALA A 732 -34.57 -27.08 29.35
N ALA A 733 -33.64 -26.78 30.24
CA ALA A 733 -33.90 -25.97 31.43
C ALA A 733 -34.30 -24.52 31.11
N ARG A 734 -33.79 -23.94 30.01
CA ARG A 734 -34.20 -22.60 29.54
C ARG A 734 -35.59 -22.61 28.94
N GLU A 735 -35.92 -23.66 28.17
CA GLU A 735 -37.25 -23.86 27.61
C GLU A 735 -38.30 -24.00 28.72
N GLU A 736 -38.02 -24.77 29.78
CA GLU A 736 -38.89 -24.89 30.95
C GLU A 736 -39.12 -23.55 31.68
N LYS A 737 -38.12 -22.67 31.71
CA LYS A 737 -38.20 -21.33 32.31
C LYS A 737 -38.86 -20.27 31.41
N GLY A 738 -39.23 -20.62 30.17
CA GLY A 738 -39.76 -19.68 29.19
C GLY A 738 -38.76 -18.63 28.69
N GLU A 739 -37.46 -18.90 28.83
CA GLU A 739 -36.39 -18.02 28.36
C GLU A 739 -36.15 -18.19 26.85
N VAL A 740 -35.62 -17.15 26.18
CA VAL A 740 -35.26 -17.23 24.76
C VAL A 740 -34.11 -18.22 24.56
N ASN A 741 -34.41 -19.37 23.96
CA ASN A 741 -33.40 -20.38 23.63
C ASN A 741 -32.75 -20.10 22.26
N ASN A 742 -31.55 -19.49 22.29
CA ASN A 742 -30.75 -19.24 21.09
C ASN A 742 -29.85 -20.42 20.69
N LEU A 743 -29.94 -21.56 21.39
CA LEU A 743 -29.10 -22.74 21.19
C LEU A 743 -29.93 -23.85 20.54
N SER A 744 -29.81 -24.03 19.22
CA SER A 744 -30.51 -25.11 18.52
C SER A 744 -29.75 -26.43 18.61
N THR A 745 -30.44 -27.55 18.38
CA THR A 745 -29.81 -28.88 18.23
C THR A 745 -28.71 -28.88 17.17
N GLU A 746 -28.89 -28.15 16.07
CA GLU A 746 -27.89 -28.02 15.00
C GLU A 746 -26.65 -27.22 15.46
N ASP A 747 -26.83 -26.25 16.36
CA ASP A 747 -25.71 -25.53 16.97
C ASP A 747 -24.89 -26.45 17.90
N ILE A 748 -25.57 -27.29 18.70
CA ILE A 748 -24.91 -28.26 19.59
C ILE A 748 -24.13 -29.29 18.76
N LYS A 749 -24.76 -29.87 17.74
CA LYS A 749 -24.10 -30.79 16.80
C LYS A 749 -22.90 -30.12 16.13
N GLY A 750 -23.07 -28.92 15.59
CA GLY A 750 -22.00 -28.18 14.91
C GLY A 750 -20.81 -27.86 15.82
N ALA A 751 -21.07 -27.46 17.06
CA ALA A 751 -20.03 -27.18 18.05
C ALA A 751 -19.28 -28.45 18.48
N CYS A 752 -19.99 -29.54 18.79
CA CYS A 752 -19.37 -30.80 19.22
C CYS A 752 -18.68 -31.52 18.07
N GLY A 753 -19.24 -31.45 16.85
CA GLY A 753 -18.59 -31.93 15.63
C GLY A 753 -17.29 -31.19 15.35
N ALA A 754 -17.23 -29.87 15.60
CA ALA A 754 -15.99 -29.09 15.50
C ALA A 754 -14.91 -29.59 16.48
N ILE A 755 -15.28 -29.91 17.72
CA ILE A 755 -14.37 -30.48 18.73
C ILE A 755 -13.82 -31.82 18.24
N PHE A 756 -14.71 -32.69 17.75
CA PHE A 756 -14.35 -34.03 17.31
C PHE A 756 -13.38 -34.01 16.13
N ILE A 757 -13.72 -33.37 15.00
CA ILE A 757 -12.85 -33.38 13.82
C ILE A 757 -11.52 -32.66 14.08
N ALA A 758 -11.56 -31.51 14.78
CA ALA A 758 -10.37 -30.72 14.99
C ALA A 758 -9.41 -31.45 15.93
N GLY A 759 -9.84 -31.87 17.12
CA GLY A 759 -8.89 -32.42 18.09
C GLY A 759 -8.43 -33.85 17.78
N ALA A 760 -9.18 -34.63 16.99
CA ALA A 760 -8.76 -35.97 16.59
C ALA A 760 -7.58 -35.94 15.59
N ASN A 761 -7.74 -35.26 14.45
CA ASN A 761 -6.72 -35.32 13.38
C ASN A 761 -5.48 -34.44 13.67
N THR A 762 -5.69 -33.26 14.27
CA THR A 762 -4.60 -32.28 14.48
C THR A 762 -3.57 -32.76 15.51
N THR A 763 -4.06 -33.33 16.61
CA THR A 763 -3.24 -33.88 17.70
C THR A 763 -2.46 -35.10 17.20
N TRP A 764 -3.15 -36.04 16.53
CA TRP A 764 -2.53 -37.21 15.91
C TRP A 764 -1.38 -36.82 14.98
N SER A 765 -1.64 -35.93 14.01
CA SER A 765 -0.62 -35.44 13.07
C SER A 765 0.62 -34.86 13.77
N THR A 766 0.43 -34.13 14.88
CA THR A 766 1.55 -33.55 15.66
C THR A 766 2.36 -34.64 16.36
N ILE A 767 1.72 -35.69 16.87
CA ILE A 767 2.39 -36.83 17.49
C ILE A 767 3.28 -37.54 16.46
N ILE A 768 2.75 -37.76 15.25
CA ILE A 768 3.51 -38.34 14.13
C ILE A 768 4.74 -37.48 13.80
N ILE A 769 4.59 -36.14 13.75
CA ILE A 769 5.72 -35.21 13.54
C ILE A 769 6.77 -35.32 14.65
N CYS A 770 6.36 -35.49 15.91
CA CYS A 770 7.29 -35.67 17.03
C CYS A 770 8.08 -36.98 16.89
N ILE A 771 7.40 -38.10 16.59
CA ILE A 771 8.05 -39.41 16.42
C ILE A 771 9.02 -39.37 15.25
N LEU A 772 8.62 -38.81 14.10
CA LEU A 772 9.48 -38.63 12.93
C LEU A 772 10.74 -37.84 13.29
N ASN A 773 10.59 -36.70 13.96
CA ASN A 773 11.75 -35.85 14.26
C ASN A 773 12.64 -36.44 15.35
N LEU A 774 12.11 -37.18 16.32
CA LEU A 774 12.93 -37.87 17.31
C LEU A 774 13.69 -39.05 16.70
N LEU A 775 13.08 -39.78 15.77
CA LEU A 775 13.75 -40.80 14.97
C LEU A 775 14.92 -40.20 14.17
N MET A 776 14.68 -39.07 13.51
CA MET A 776 15.68 -38.39 12.69
C MET A 776 16.77 -37.66 13.50
N ASN A 777 16.55 -37.45 14.81
CA ASN A 777 17.48 -36.75 15.69
C ASN A 777 17.75 -37.55 16.99
N PRO A 778 18.51 -38.67 16.93
CA PRO A 778 18.77 -39.53 18.08
C PRO A 778 19.37 -38.83 19.30
N VAL A 779 20.15 -37.75 19.08
CA VAL A 779 20.72 -36.92 20.15
C VAL A 779 19.62 -36.24 20.97
N VAL A 780 18.62 -35.67 20.30
CA VAL A 780 17.45 -35.05 20.94
C VAL A 780 16.65 -36.11 21.70
N LEU A 781 16.42 -37.27 21.08
CA LEU A 781 15.74 -38.40 21.71
C LEU A 781 16.44 -38.84 23.01
N LYS A 782 17.75 -39.07 22.97
CA LYS A 782 18.51 -39.52 24.16
C LYS A 782 18.51 -38.47 25.27
N LYS A 783 18.62 -37.20 24.92
CA LYS A 783 18.52 -36.09 25.90
C LYS A 783 17.14 -36.03 26.55
N ALA A 784 16.08 -36.21 25.77
CA ALA A 784 14.70 -36.24 26.27
C ALA A 784 14.45 -37.44 27.19
N GLN A 785 14.90 -38.64 26.79
CA GLN A 785 14.84 -39.84 27.63
C GLN A 785 15.58 -39.64 28.96
N ALA A 786 16.78 -39.05 28.93
CA ALA A 786 17.56 -38.80 30.14
C ALA A 786 16.87 -37.82 31.12
N GLU A 787 16.20 -36.77 30.61
CA GLU A 787 15.42 -35.84 31.45
C GLU A 787 14.23 -36.58 32.10
N VAL A 788 13.50 -37.38 31.32
CA VAL A 788 12.37 -38.17 31.80
C VAL A 788 12.81 -39.18 32.86
N ASP A 789 13.91 -39.89 32.63
CA ASP A 789 14.45 -40.87 33.57
C ASP A 789 14.86 -40.20 34.90
N ALA A 790 15.43 -39.00 34.85
CA ALA A 790 15.86 -38.26 36.04
C ALA A 790 14.68 -37.74 36.89
N VAL A 791 13.56 -37.37 36.27
CA VAL A 791 12.40 -36.78 36.98
C VAL A 791 11.38 -37.83 37.41
N VAL A 792 11.08 -38.79 36.53
CA VAL A 792 10.04 -39.81 36.75
C VAL A 792 10.61 -41.02 37.49
N GLY A 793 11.87 -41.39 37.23
CA GLY A 793 12.48 -42.63 37.70
C GLY A 793 11.91 -43.85 36.99
N SER A 794 12.25 -45.06 37.45
CA SER A 794 11.83 -46.33 36.81
C SER A 794 10.67 -47.06 37.48
N ASN A 795 10.05 -46.49 38.53
CA ASN A 795 9.08 -47.20 39.37
C ASN A 795 7.62 -46.78 39.16
N ARG A 796 7.34 -45.79 38.32
CA ARG A 796 5.98 -45.29 38.04
C ARG A 796 5.88 -44.74 36.63
N LEU A 797 4.66 -44.61 36.12
CA LEU A 797 4.40 -43.95 34.84
C LEU A 797 4.38 -42.41 35.00
N PRO A 798 4.68 -41.66 33.92
CA PRO A 798 4.58 -40.20 33.92
C PRO A 798 3.13 -39.72 34.13
N ASN A 799 2.99 -38.52 34.69
CA ASN A 799 1.71 -37.81 34.84
C ASN A 799 1.92 -36.29 34.70
N PHE A 800 0.85 -35.50 34.76
CA PHE A 800 0.96 -34.05 34.55
C PHE A 800 1.70 -33.27 35.66
N GLU A 801 1.89 -33.84 36.86
CA GLU A 801 2.66 -33.20 37.94
C GLU A 801 4.17 -33.21 37.66
N ASP A 802 4.60 -33.96 36.66
CA ASP A 802 6.00 -33.98 36.20
C ASP A 802 6.33 -32.82 35.25
N ARG A 803 5.31 -32.20 34.62
CA ARG A 803 5.49 -31.28 33.49
C ARG A 803 6.38 -30.08 33.79
N GLU A 804 6.24 -29.46 34.96
CA GLU A 804 7.06 -28.30 35.32
C GLU A 804 8.55 -28.61 35.42
N ARG A 805 8.91 -29.88 35.63
CA ARG A 805 10.29 -30.38 35.72
C ARG A 805 10.80 -31.00 34.41
N LEU A 806 9.93 -31.20 33.42
CA LEU A 806 10.23 -31.82 32.11
C LEU A 806 10.21 -30.76 31.00
N ARG A 807 11.03 -29.72 31.18
CA ARG A 807 11.03 -28.54 30.31
C ARG A 807 11.50 -28.86 28.89
N TYR A 808 12.43 -29.81 28.73
CA TYR A 808 12.92 -30.18 27.41
C TYR A 808 11.82 -30.85 26.55
N ILE A 809 10.89 -31.56 27.18
CA ILE A 809 9.73 -32.12 26.48
C ILE A 809 8.81 -31.02 25.96
N ASP A 810 8.58 -29.95 26.75
CA ASP A 810 7.85 -28.77 26.25
C ASP A 810 8.57 -28.13 25.06
N PHE A 811 9.91 -28.06 25.06
CA PHE A 811 10.67 -27.55 23.91
C PHE A 811 10.50 -28.41 22.65
N ILE A 812 10.46 -29.75 22.80
CA ILE A 812 10.19 -30.66 21.67
C ILE A 812 8.80 -30.41 21.08
N VAL A 813 7.79 -30.26 21.94
CA VAL A 813 6.42 -29.99 21.50
C VAL A 813 6.33 -28.63 20.79
N GLN A 814 6.98 -27.59 21.30
CA GLN A 814 7.03 -26.28 20.66
C GLN A 814 7.79 -26.32 19.32
N GLU A 815 8.88 -27.09 19.24
CA GLU A 815 9.63 -27.23 17.99
C GLU A 815 8.83 -27.99 16.94
N ALA A 816 8.00 -28.98 17.33
CA ALA A 816 7.09 -29.66 16.42
C ALA A 816 6.07 -28.68 15.81
N PHE A 817 5.47 -27.80 16.62
CA PHE A 817 4.56 -26.76 16.13
C PHE A 817 5.22 -25.78 15.16
N ARG A 818 6.48 -25.40 15.41
CA ARG A 818 7.24 -24.49 14.55
C ARG A 818 7.71 -25.17 13.27
N TRP A 819 8.30 -26.35 13.37
CA TRP A 819 8.98 -27.02 12.25
C TRP A 819 7.99 -27.47 11.16
N ALA A 820 6.82 -27.98 11.55
CA ALA A 820 5.75 -28.36 10.66
C ALA A 820 4.41 -27.81 11.17
N PRO A 821 4.11 -26.52 10.95
CA PRO A 821 2.85 -25.94 11.37
C PRO A 821 1.71 -26.63 10.61
N LEU A 822 0.75 -27.18 11.35
CA LEU A 822 -0.31 -28.02 10.79
C LEU A 822 -1.12 -27.32 9.69
N SER A 823 -1.37 -26.02 9.82
CA SER A 823 -2.02 -25.21 8.78
C SER A 823 -1.02 -24.17 8.26
N PRO A 824 -0.22 -24.49 7.21
CA PRO A 824 0.85 -23.64 6.72
C PRO A 824 0.42 -22.21 6.35
N LEU A 825 -0.78 -22.05 5.78
CA LEU A 825 -1.39 -20.75 5.44
C LEU A 825 -2.50 -20.29 6.41
N GLY A 826 -2.66 -21.01 7.52
CA GLY A 826 -3.79 -20.82 8.44
C GLY A 826 -5.15 -21.01 7.73
N VAL A 827 -6.21 -20.57 8.40
CA VAL A 827 -7.55 -20.49 7.80
C VAL A 827 -7.77 -19.05 7.31
N PRO A 828 -8.26 -18.82 6.08
CA PRO A 828 -8.35 -17.49 5.49
C PRO A 828 -9.28 -16.54 6.27
N HIS A 829 -8.84 -15.32 6.53
CA HIS A 829 -9.63 -14.24 7.11
C HIS A 829 -10.24 -13.36 6.01
N ARG A 830 -11.14 -12.44 6.37
CA ARG A 830 -11.69 -11.43 5.47
C ARG A 830 -11.78 -10.08 6.16
N SER A 831 -11.34 -9.00 5.50
CA SER A 831 -11.58 -7.62 5.98
C SER A 831 -13.06 -7.25 5.87
N ILE A 832 -13.58 -6.53 6.86
CA ILE A 832 -14.96 -6.03 6.89
C ILE A 832 -15.04 -4.64 6.25
N GLU A 833 -14.06 -3.79 6.57
CA GLU A 833 -13.92 -2.40 6.15
C GLU A 833 -12.55 -2.18 5.48
N ASP A 834 -12.45 -1.08 4.72
CA ASP A 834 -11.19 -0.62 4.13
C ASP A 834 -10.17 -0.32 5.23
N ASP A 835 -8.90 -0.60 5.00
CA ASP A 835 -7.82 -0.32 5.94
C ASP A 835 -6.54 0.11 5.20
N THR A 836 -5.61 0.71 5.94
CA THR A 836 -4.25 0.99 5.47
C THR A 836 -3.24 0.38 6.43
N TYR A 837 -2.24 -0.32 5.88
CA TYR A 837 -1.15 -0.92 6.63
C TYR A 837 0.19 -0.55 6.02
N ASN A 838 1.04 0.14 6.79
CA ASN A 838 2.34 0.65 6.34
C ASN A 838 2.29 1.44 5.01
N GLY A 839 1.21 2.20 4.79
CA GLY A 839 0.98 3.00 3.58
C GLY A 839 0.34 2.22 2.41
N MET A 840 0.13 0.91 2.57
CA MET A 840 -0.53 0.07 1.57
C MET A 840 -2.03 0.00 1.84
N PHE A 841 -2.84 0.22 0.81
CA PHE A 841 -4.29 0.14 0.92
C PHE A 841 -4.79 -1.31 0.87
N ILE A 842 -5.65 -1.69 1.82
CA ILE A 842 -6.30 -3.01 1.89
C ILE A 842 -7.81 -2.80 1.76
N PRO A 843 -8.41 -3.08 0.59
CA PRO A 843 -9.85 -2.91 0.39
C PRO A 843 -10.69 -3.80 1.33
N ALA A 844 -11.92 -3.37 1.61
CA ALA A 844 -12.94 -4.17 2.28
C ALA A 844 -13.23 -5.45 1.49
N GLY A 845 -13.50 -6.56 2.20
CA GLY A 845 -13.76 -7.86 1.57
C GLY A 845 -12.51 -8.60 1.08
N THR A 846 -11.31 -8.07 1.30
CA THR A 846 -10.03 -8.73 0.98
C THR A 846 -9.85 -10.00 1.79
N THR A 847 -9.49 -11.10 1.12
CA THR A 847 -9.16 -12.37 1.78
C THR A 847 -7.73 -12.34 2.29
N ILE A 848 -7.51 -12.62 3.57
CA ILE A 848 -6.19 -12.55 4.21
C ILE A 848 -5.71 -13.95 4.59
N TYR A 849 -4.56 -14.37 4.08
CA TYR A 849 -3.88 -15.59 4.49
C TYR A 849 -2.74 -15.25 5.45
N ALA A 850 -2.64 -15.99 6.56
CA ALA A 850 -1.53 -15.88 7.50
C ALA A 850 -0.55 -17.02 7.24
N ASN A 851 0.56 -16.73 6.57
CA ASN A 851 1.55 -17.73 6.21
C ASN A 851 2.37 -18.14 7.44
N ALA A 852 1.82 -19.03 8.27
CA ALA A 852 2.48 -19.58 9.45
C ALA A 852 3.79 -20.28 9.09
N ARG A 853 3.88 -20.91 7.90
CA ARG A 853 5.14 -21.50 7.40
C ARG A 853 6.22 -20.44 7.25
N ALA A 854 5.94 -19.31 6.61
CA ALA A 854 6.88 -18.21 6.47
C ALA A 854 7.34 -17.67 7.84
N MET A 855 6.40 -17.47 8.76
CA MET A 855 6.71 -16.95 10.11
C MET A 855 7.59 -17.92 10.91
N CYS A 856 7.35 -19.22 10.79
CA CYS A 856 8.13 -20.25 11.45
C CYS A 856 9.51 -20.47 10.81
N TYR A 857 9.69 -20.03 9.57
CA TYR A 857 10.93 -20.11 8.79
C TYR A 857 11.67 -18.77 8.67
N ASP A 858 11.26 -17.76 9.44
CA ASP A 858 11.90 -16.45 9.43
C ASP A 858 13.33 -16.54 9.99
N GLU A 859 14.32 -16.40 9.11
CA GLU A 859 15.75 -16.48 9.40
C GLU A 859 16.22 -15.32 10.31
N THR A 860 15.44 -14.25 10.45
CA THR A 860 15.73 -13.17 11.41
C THR A 860 15.35 -13.54 12.85
N MET A 861 14.46 -14.52 13.01
CA MET A 861 13.95 -14.98 14.31
C MET A 861 14.53 -16.31 14.74
N TYR A 862 14.75 -17.23 13.80
CA TYR A 862 15.20 -18.59 14.08
C TYR A 862 16.49 -18.91 13.31
N LYS A 863 17.52 -19.35 14.03
CA LYS A 863 18.76 -19.83 13.43
C LYS A 863 18.53 -21.20 12.80
N ASN A 864 18.92 -21.35 11.53
CA ASN A 864 18.71 -22.57 10.74
C ASN A 864 17.28 -23.12 10.87
N PRO A 865 16.25 -22.37 10.42
CA PRO A 865 14.84 -22.69 10.68
C PRO A 865 14.39 -24.04 10.10
N SER A 866 15.10 -24.56 9.09
CA SER A 866 14.82 -25.87 8.48
C SER A 866 15.18 -27.06 9.36
N LYS A 867 16.07 -26.89 10.36
CA LYS A 867 16.46 -27.95 11.28
C LYS A 867 15.49 -28.03 12.46
N PHE A 868 15.09 -29.25 12.80
CA PHE A 868 14.38 -29.53 14.05
C PHE A 868 15.37 -29.47 15.21
N ASN A 869 15.28 -28.44 16.04
CA ASN A 869 16.19 -28.21 17.15
C ASN A 869 15.47 -27.64 18.38
N PRO A 870 15.06 -28.48 19.35
CA PRO A 870 14.44 -28.01 20.59
C PRO A 870 15.36 -27.14 21.46
N ASP A 871 16.68 -27.29 21.35
CA ASP A 871 17.63 -26.52 22.16
C ASP A 871 17.56 -25.01 21.87
N ARG A 872 16.98 -24.61 20.73
CA ARG A 872 16.81 -23.20 20.35
C ARG A 872 16.04 -22.38 21.38
N PHE A 873 15.13 -23.02 22.11
CA PHE A 873 14.29 -22.36 23.13
C PHE A 873 14.97 -22.30 24.51
N THR A 874 16.12 -22.93 24.67
CA THR A 874 16.89 -22.87 25.92
C THR A 874 17.31 -21.42 26.17
N PRO A 875 17.08 -20.86 27.38
CA PRO A 875 17.48 -19.50 27.70
C PRO A 875 18.98 -19.25 27.47
N ARG A 876 19.34 -18.03 27.04
CA ARG A 876 20.75 -17.65 26.82
C ARG A 876 21.59 -17.73 28.09
N GLU A 877 20.98 -17.48 29.23
CA GLU A 877 21.59 -17.57 30.56
C GLU A 877 22.07 -18.99 30.88
N GLU A 878 21.44 -20.00 30.27
CA GLU A 878 21.78 -21.42 30.41
C GLU A 878 22.65 -21.93 29.25
N GLY A 879 23.18 -21.03 28.42
CA GLY A 879 24.02 -21.36 27.26
C GLY A 879 23.24 -21.75 26.00
N GLY A 880 21.93 -21.50 25.95
CA GLY A 880 21.08 -21.70 24.78
C GLY A 880 21.02 -20.51 23.82
N GLU A 881 20.17 -20.58 22.79
CA GLU A 881 19.99 -19.50 21.80
C GLU A 881 18.92 -18.46 22.24
N GLY A 882 18.00 -18.85 23.14
CA GLY A 882 16.93 -18.01 23.67
C GLY A 882 15.91 -17.54 22.63
N GLU A 883 15.68 -18.34 21.59
CA GLU A 883 14.71 -18.03 20.55
C GLU A 883 13.27 -18.13 21.09
N PRO A 884 12.32 -17.32 20.63
CA PRO A 884 10.95 -17.32 21.13
C PRO A 884 10.13 -18.50 20.60
N PHE A 885 9.07 -18.89 21.29
CA PHE A 885 8.09 -19.83 20.73
C PHE A 885 7.37 -19.25 19.51
N ALA A 886 7.03 -20.14 18.59
CA ALA A 886 6.44 -19.75 17.31
C ALA A 886 5.07 -19.10 17.43
N GLN A 887 4.92 -17.95 16.77
CA GLN A 887 3.63 -17.32 16.54
C GLN A 887 3.10 -17.76 15.18
N GLY A 888 1.82 -18.11 15.11
CA GLY A 888 1.18 -18.57 13.87
C GLY A 888 0.63 -19.99 13.86
N PRO A 889 1.27 -21.02 14.47
CA PRO A 889 0.76 -22.40 14.40
C PRO A 889 -0.68 -22.58 14.89
N PHE A 890 -1.13 -21.74 15.83
CA PHE A 890 -2.49 -21.73 16.36
C PHE A 890 -3.36 -20.56 15.84
N GLY A 891 -2.88 -19.78 14.87
CA GLY A 891 -3.56 -18.59 14.35
C GLY A 891 -3.50 -17.38 15.28
N PHE A 892 -4.38 -16.39 15.04
CA PHE A 892 -4.27 -15.04 15.61
C PHE A 892 -5.61 -14.46 16.08
N GLY A 893 -5.52 -13.49 16.99
CA GLY A 893 -6.63 -12.63 17.43
C GLY A 893 -7.88 -13.39 17.88
N ARG A 894 -9.06 -12.87 17.50
CA ARG A 894 -10.36 -13.41 17.90
C ARG A 894 -10.68 -14.80 17.34
N ARG A 895 -9.87 -15.29 16.39
CA ARG A 895 -10.01 -16.60 15.74
C ARG A 895 -8.89 -17.57 16.14
N ILE A 896 -8.03 -17.22 17.11
CA ILE A 896 -6.97 -18.11 17.61
C ILE A 896 -7.54 -19.47 18.04
N CYS A 897 -6.80 -20.56 17.86
CA CYS A 897 -7.28 -21.91 18.16
C CYS A 897 -7.73 -22.04 19.63
N PRO A 898 -9.01 -22.38 19.90
CA PRO A 898 -9.50 -22.52 21.26
C PRO A 898 -8.97 -23.80 21.94
N GLY A 899 -8.59 -24.82 21.16
CA GLY A 899 -8.09 -26.10 21.66
C GLY A 899 -6.57 -26.16 21.84
N SER A 900 -5.85 -25.04 21.72
CA SER A 900 -4.37 -25.01 21.76
C SER A 900 -3.79 -25.61 23.04
N HIS A 901 -4.38 -25.31 24.20
CA HIS A 901 -3.94 -25.85 25.48
C HIS A 901 -4.20 -27.36 25.60
N LEU A 902 -5.38 -27.82 25.17
CA LEU A 902 -5.72 -29.25 25.19
C LEU A 902 -4.77 -30.04 24.28
N ALA A 903 -4.56 -29.57 23.05
CA ALA A 903 -3.67 -30.20 22.08
C ALA A 903 -2.23 -30.31 22.62
N ALA A 904 -1.67 -29.20 23.12
CA ALA A 904 -0.32 -29.20 23.69
C ALA A 904 -0.20 -30.15 24.90
N ALA A 905 -1.22 -30.24 25.75
CA ALA A 905 -1.25 -31.18 26.87
C ALA A 905 -1.35 -32.65 26.41
N SER A 906 -2.19 -32.95 25.41
CA SER A 906 -2.33 -34.30 24.87
C SER A 906 -1.04 -34.79 24.22
N VAL A 907 -0.41 -33.96 23.36
CA VAL A 907 0.86 -34.30 22.70
C VAL A 907 1.95 -34.51 23.74
N TRP A 908 2.06 -33.61 24.73
CA TRP A 908 3.04 -33.73 25.79
C TRP A 908 2.88 -35.04 26.59
N MET A 909 1.64 -35.43 26.93
CA MET A 909 1.39 -36.61 27.75
C MET A 909 1.73 -37.92 27.04
N ILE A 910 1.27 -38.09 25.79
CA ILE A 910 1.60 -39.30 25.03
C ILE A 910 3.09 -39.37 24.70
N LEU A 911 3.71 -38.22 24.36
CA LEU A 911 5.13 -38.16 24.07
C LEU A 911 5.98 -38.54 25.29
N THR A 912 5.66 -38.01 26.47
CA THR A 912 6.38 -38.34 27.71
C THR A 912 6.22 -39.81 28.07
N THR A 913 5.03 -40.37 27.88
CA THR A 913 4.80 -41.82 28.08
C THR A 913 5.65 -42.65 27.13
N ILE A 914 5.68 -42.31 25.84
CA ILE A 914 6.52 -42.99 24.83
C ILE A 914 8.00 -42.89 25.20
N LEU A 915 8.50 -41.70 25.54
CA LEU A 915 9.92 -41.50 25.91
C LEU A 915 10.32 -42.28 27.16
N HIS A 916 9.40 -42.40 28.11
CA HIS A 916 9.64 -43.16 29.34
C HIS A 916 9.72 -44.67 29.08
N THR A 917 8.87 -45.21 28.20
CA THR A 917 8.68 -46.67 28.10
C THR A 917 9.17 -47.31 26.80
N MET A 918 9.38 -46.53 25.74
CA MET A 918 9.72 -47.01 24.39
C MET A 918 11.03 -46.42 23.84
N ASP A 919 11.78 -47.22 23.10
CA ASP A 919 12.83 -46.79 22.19
C ASP A 919 12.25 -46.58 20.80
N ILE A 920 12.64 -45.47 20.16
CA ILE A 920 12.28 -45.11 18.78
C ILE A 920 13.51 -45.38 17.91
N LEU A 921 13.42 -46.41 17.08
CA LEU A 921 14.54 -46.91 16.26
C LEU A 921 14.17 -46.92 14.77
N PRO A 922 15.16 -46.75 13.88
CA PRO A 922 14.92 -46.87 12.45
C PRO A 922 14.45 -48.29 12.08
N ALA A 923 13.65 -48.38 11.03
CA ALA A 923 13.37 -49.66 10.40
C ALA A 923 14.67 -50.26 9.83
N VAL A 924 14.72 -51.57 9.64
CA VAL A 924 15.89 -52.24 9.05
C VAL A 924 15.47 -52.92 7.76
N ASP A 925 16.33 -52.85 6.74
CA ASP A 925 16.12 -53.59 5.49
C ASP A 925 16.42 -55.09 5.65
N LYS A 926 16.28 -55.84 4.55
CA LYS A 926 16.55 -57.29 4.52
C LYS A 926 18.01 -57.65 4.83
N ASP A 927 18.92 -56.70 4.70
CA ASP A 927 20.36 -56.85 4.96
C ASP A 927 20.74 -56.32 6.37
N GLY A 928 19.75 -55.90 7.18
CA GLY A 928 19.94 -55.42 8.54
C GLY A 928 20.42 -53.96 8.63
N LYS A 929 20.37 -53.20 7.53
CA LYS A 929 20.79 -51.79 7.51
C LYS A 929 19.64 -50.86 7.89
N GLU A 930 19.95 -49.85 8.68
CA GLU A 930 18.98 -48.83 9.12
C GLU A 930 18.41 -48.03 7.93
N ILE A 931 17.09 -47.89 7.91
CA ILE A 931 16.32 -47.09 6.97
C ILE A 931 15.78 -45.87 7.71
N TYR A 932 16.21 -44.69 7.28
CA TYR A 932 15.66 -43.42 7.74
C TYR A 932 14.64 -42.90 6.72
N PRO A 933 13.46 -42.44 7.16
CA PRO A 933 12.43 -41.94 6.26
C PRO A 933 12.84 -40.61 5.62
N VAL A 934 12.40 -40.39 4.38
CA VAL A 934 12.45 -39.08 3.74
C VAL A 934 11.19 -38.32 4.16
N PRO A 935 11.30 -37.20 4.90
CA PRO A 935 10.12 -36.46 5.33
C PRO A 935 9.31 -35.95 4.14
N ALA A 936 8.11 -36.50 3.94
CA ALA A 936 7.12 -36.02 2.99
C ALA A 936 5.89 -35.53 3.78
N LEU A 937 5.37 -34.36 3.42
CA LEU A 937 4.21 -33.76 4.07
C LEU A 937 3.06 -33.66 3.06
N SER A 938 1.85 -33.95 3.51
CA SER A 938 0.63 -33.84 2.71
C SER A 938 0.31 -32.39 2.33
N ASN A 939 -0.35 -32.20 1.19
CA ASN A 939 -0.87 -30.91 0.73
C ASN A 939 -2.34 -30.74 1.14
N GLY A 940 -2.77 -29.52 1.47
CA GLY A 940 -4.19 -29.21 1.74
C GLY A 940 -4.38 -28.18 2.85
N LEU A 941 -5.58 -28.16 3.45
CA LEU A 941 -5.89 -27.30 4.62
C LEU A 941 -5.04 -27.66 5.86
N SER A 942 -4.69 -28.94 5.98
CA SER A 942 -3.79 -29.46 7.00
C SER A 942 -2.63 -30.23 6.37
N SER A 943 -1.44 -30.06 6.93
CA SER A 943 -0.21 -30.74 6.53
C SER A 943 0.18 -31.76 7.60
N HIS A 944 0.32 -33.02 7.21
CA HIS A 944 0.77 -34.11 8.08
C HIS A 944 1.78 -35.00 7.35
N PRO A 945 2.67 -35.70 8.07
CA PRO A 945 3.60 -36.63 7.44
C PRO A 945 2.89 -37.75 6.70
N GLU A 946 3.44 -38.15 5.56
CA GLU A 946 3.10 -39.43 4.94
C GLU A 946 3.57 -40.59 5.84
N HIS A 947 2.95 -41.76 5.66
CA HIS A 947 3.31 -42.96 6.42
C HIS A 947 4.81 -43.26 6.32
N PHE A 948 5.43 -43.62 7.44
CA PHE A 948 6.82 -44.03 7.48
C PHE A 948 7.03 -45.21 8.45
N GLU A 949 8.02 -46.02 8.11
CA GLU A 949 8.42 -47.19 8.90
C GLU A 949 9.27 -46.77 10.11
N VAL A 950 8.93 -47.28 11.29
CA VAL A 950 9.65 -47.05 12.54
C VAL A 950 9.52 -48.28 13.44
N GLN A 951 10.58 -48.61 14.16
CA GLN A 951 10.56 -49.65 15.18
C GLN A 951 10.37 -49.03 16.56
N LEU A 952 9.21 -49.28 17.17
CA LEU A 952 8.92 -48.91 18.55
C LEU A 952 9.05 -50.15 19.44
N LYS A 953 10.04 -50.17 20.34
CA LYS A 953 10.29 -51.32 21.24
C LYS A 953 10.28 -50.89 22.70
N PRO A 954 9.84 -51.73 23.64
CA PRO A 954 9.97 -51.43 25.07
C PRO A 954 11.45 -51.18 25.44
N ARG A 955 11.72 -50.13 26.22
CA ARG A 955 13.09 -49.80 26.68
C ARG A 955 13.66 -50.83 27.64
N SER A 956 12.78 -51.48 28.41
CA SER A 956 13.15 -52.49 29.40
C SER A 956 11.96 -53.37 29.74
N LYS A 957 12.23 -54.55 30.30
CA LYS A 957 11.20 -55.42 30.85
C LYS A 957 10.39 -54.74 31.97
N GLN A 958 11.03 -53.88 32.77
CA GLN A 958 10.36 -53.11 33.81
C GLN A 958 9.33 -52.13 33.21
N ALA A 959 9.65 -51.48 32.08
CA ALA A 959 8.71 -50.58 31.40
C ALA A 959 7.48 -51.32 30.84
N GLU A 960 7.69 -52.54 30.34
CA GLU A 960 6.61 -53.44 29.90
C GLU A 960 5.72 -53.85 31.07
N GLU A 961 6.32 -54.31 32.17
CA GLU A 961 5.61 -54.69 33.41
C GLU A 961 4.84 -53.51 34.02
N LEU A 962 5.40 -52.29 34.00
CA LEU A 962 4.74 -51.09 34.51
C LEU A 962 3.46 -50.73 33.76
N LEU A 963 3.46 -50.83 32.43
CA LEU A 963 2.28 -50.58 31.62
C LEU A 963 1.27 -51.72 31.73
N ALA A 964 1.73 -52.98 31.77
CA ALA A 964 0.87 -54.14 31.93
C ALA A 964 0.16 -54.18 33.29
N ASN A 965 0.84 -53.81 34.38
CA ASN A 965 0.26 -53.79 35.73
C ASN A 965 -0.72 -52.63 35.97
N TRP A 966 -0.70 -51.60 35.12
CA TRP A 966 -1.61 -50.46 35.24
C TRP A 966 -2.97 -50.71 34.56
N ILE A 967 -2.99 -51.49 33.48
CA ILE A 967 -4.21 -51.90 32.75
C ILE A 967 -4.94 -52.97 33.55
#